data_AF-A0A6S7A0L4-F1
#
_entry.id   AF-A0A6S7A0L4-F1
#
_cell.length_a   1.000
_cell.length_b   1.000
_cell.length_c   1.000
_cell.angle_alpha   90.00
_cell.angle_beta   90.00
_cell.angle_gamma   90.00
#
_symmetry.space_group_name_H-M   'P 1'
#
loop_
_entity.id
_entity.type
_entity.pdbx_description
1 polymer ?
#
loop_
_entity_poly.entity_id
_entity_poly.type
_entity_poly.pdbx_seq_one_letter_code
_entity_poly.pdbx_strand_id
1 'polypeptide(L)'
;MQRFHPTVSRLFGAVLVALAGMAATPQPAVASDIGAVIESVRLSRYPLREPERRAWGTENVKDAVVVGQMENRLYLYRYTRGAGKEFSLDFRSQPLAIDPAKWSASREERVVVRTPRNAETVYWVGYSYSGSDDTQADGFLVDAQGVAASVHADAGLAVVTADRPWDEARKAQALVTLRAALTDYPVRMKAFPAEVRFEYQTPVDITATFRTLHQVARAIPRAKTAEFNRALADLRRFVMEQDYREIDPTGKDADLLTALNDYGFWLAESGDTAQADRILTEVLRRDPSRTAAYLNRADARWKHGEKTRDKRDYFQALAREDYRLYCSRRLTAKEPIPANIATRIGVALNEATLTADVCRPRLAIFKAIQADDLNAVRAELSSGQDPNGVNENGTSALAVAVSRKQLDTVQLLLAAGARADGANNGYVLLASALPDGRDTRPAAERYALADALIAAGAPMDVLDSSGTPLLIRRISYYSEDKDALNYLLAKGANPNVREKNGRTALHAAMQSPKTLWFADALLAKGADINAAYIRMYYGNQGMWETPLLEALRGAINGEFTPTVVYPIPERVTYALAHGVDPAVGGYSASKTPERNGLNEALTLAARMMQPALVDQLAQAARSPQAPLTPESLSSLLAVWNQLEIRSTIKQNSAEWDGQRAKLRATADRLLAAGVPLTRANDATGIANNMIAPLSLPWLPDDLYQQWLEQGADASDRTDPSVRIDGVVDADALPLVTMLRLGKEAKAKLLLEHDAGLYRTPWRCGMAVADMLAWQLSDSGPISPMGARAIRQVMEGAQGAASCDLNQASRVQPFVGVTARELAARANVTLNVKAPAQ
;
A
#
# COMPACT_ATOMS: atom_id res chain seq x y z
N MET A 1 -33.77 -42.94 64.29
CA MET A 1 -32.54 -43.31 65.02
C MET A 1 -31.62 -42.09 65.03
N GLN A 2 -31.31 -41.60 66.24
CA GLN A 2 -30.20 -40.71 66.67
C GLN A 2 -29.80 -39.56 65.73
N ARG A 3 -30.24 -38.30 65.91
CA ARG A 3 -29.83 -37.29 66.93
C ARG A 3 -28.32 -37.19 67.17
N PHE A 4 -27.70 -36.05 66.84
CA PHE A 4 -27.21 -35.02 67.78
C PHE A 4 -26.24 -34.03 67.09
N HIS A 5 -26.55 -32.73 67.14
CA HIS A 5 -25.58 -31.62 67.09
C HIS A 5 -24.96 -31.43 68.49
N PRO A 6 -23.71 -30.95 68.67
CA PRO A 6 -23.40 -29.51 68.86
C PRO A 6 -21.98 -29.10 68.34
N THR A 7 -21.64 -27.85 67.97
CA THR A 7 -21.38 -26.59 68.71
C THR A 7 -20.39 -26.64 69.90
N VAL A 8 -19.67 -25.50 70.07
CA VAL A 8 -18.77 -25.03 71.18
C VAL A 8 -17.27 -25.19 70.87
N SER A 9 -16.47 -24.16 70.54
CA SER A 9 -16.09 -22.88 71.19
C SER A 9 -15.06 -22.99 72.33
N ARG A 10 -14.03 -22.11 72.26
CA ARG A 10 -13.07 -21.66 73.30
C ARG A 10 -11.83 -22.55 73.57
N LEU A 11 -10.64 -22.08 73.95
CA LEU A 11 -9.97 -20.77 74.10
C LEU A 11 -8.49 -21.06 74.40
N PHE A 12 -7.59 -20.15 74.01
CA PHE A 12 -6.25 -19.84 74.54
C PHE A 12 -5.11 -20.87 74.58
N GLY A 13 -4.05 -20.52 73.86
CA GLY A 13 -2.67 -20.96 74.05
C GLY A 13 -1.72 -20.20 73.12
N ALA A 14 -1.35 -18.97 73.50
CA ALA A 14 -0.21 -18.24 72.91
C ALA A 14 1.09 -19.02 73.25
N VAL A 15 2.11 -19.14 72.39
CA VAL A 15 3.10 -18.09 72.08
C VAL A 15 4.05 -18.59 70.96
N LEU A 16 4.29 -17.72 69.96
CA LEU A 16 5.45 -17.52 69.07
C LEU A 16 6.25 -18.72 68.52
N VAL A 17 6.16 -18.96 67.19
CA VAL A 17 7.32 -19.16 66.28
C VAL A 17 6.97 -18.72 64.84
N ALA A 18 7.82 -17.88 64.26
CA ALA A 18 8.09 -17.59 62.83
C ALA A 18 7.00 -17.02 61.90
N LEU A 19 7.17 -15.72 61.61
CA LEU A 19 6.95 -15.09 60.31
C LEU A 19 7.63 -15.89 59.17
N ALA A 20 6.86 -16.31 58.17
CA ALA A 20 7.19 -16.31 56.73
C ALA A 20 6.17 -17.20 56.01
N GLY A 21 5.37 -16.61 55.10
CA GLY A 21 4.51 -17.41 54.23
C GLY A 21 3.12 -16.84 53.97
N MET A 22 2.97 -15.53 53.74
CA MET A 22 1.90 -15.09 52.85
C MET A 22 2.40 -15.28 51.42
N ALA A 23 2.24 -16.50 50.91
CA ALA A 23 2.33 -16.75 49.47
C ALA A 23 1.27 -15.87 48.80
N ALA A 24 1.70 -14.96 47.94
CA ALA A 24 0.81 -14.15 47.12
C ALA A 24 -0.14 -15.08 46.35
N THR A 25 -1.44 -14.91 46.57
CA THR A 25 -2.46 -15.53 45.73
C THR A 25 -2.35 -14.93 44.32
N PRO A 26 -2.63 -15.70 43.25
CA PRO A 26 -2.60 -15.15 41.89
C PRO A 26 -3.53 -13.93 41.79
N GLN A 27 -3.01 -12.85 41.22
CA GLN A 27 -3.75 -11.58 41.11
C GLN A 27 -5.00 -11.79 40.23
N PRO A 28 -6.19 -11.33 40.65
CA PRO A 28 -7.38 -11.37 39.80
C PRO A 28 -7.17 -10.50 38.56
N ALA A 29 -7.64 -10.97 37.40
CA ALA A 29 -7.59 -10.23 36.14
C ALA A 29 -8.24 -8.85 36.31
N VAL A 30 -7.48 -7.78 36.05
CA VAL A 30 -7.96 -6.40 36.08
C VAL A 30 -8.55 -6.06 34.71
N ALA A 31 -9.46 -5.10 34.62
CA ALA A 31 -10.15 -4.72 33.38
C ALA A 31 -9.26 -4.21 32.22
N SER A 32 -7.93 -4.08 32.41
CA SER A 32 -6.96 -3.79 31.35
C SER A 32 -6.20 -5.04 30.86
N ASP A 33 -6.36 -6.16 31.56
CA ASP A 33 -5.90 -7.47 31.10
C ASP A 33 -6.82 -7.94 29.96
N ILE A 34 -6.41 -8.97 29.23
CA ILE A 34 -7.19 -9.51 28.10
C ILE A 34 -8.56 -10.10 28.55
N GLY A 35 -8.93 -10.01 29.83
CA GLY A 35 -10.16 -10.54 30.41
C GLY A 35 -9.92 -11.91 31.03
N ALA A 36 -10.64 -12.23 32.10
CA ALA A 36 -10.51 -13.52 32.79
C ALA A 36 -10.95 -14.70 31.90
N VAL A 37 -11.90 -14.46 30.99
CA VAL A 37 -12.42 -15.42 30.01
C VAL A 37 -12.55 -14.72 28.68
N ILE A 38 -12.10 -15.38 27.60
CA ILE A 38 -12.11 -14.83 26.24
C ILE A 38 -12.61 -15.88 25.26
N GLU A 39 -13.58 -15.49 24.45
CA GLU A 39 -14.03 -16.26 23.30
C GLU A 39 -13.19 -15.85 22.07
N SER A 40 -12.12 -16.60 21.79
CA SER A 40 -11.35 -16.39 20.57
C SER A 40 -10.83 -17.70 20.00
N VAL A 41 -10.99 -17.88 18.69
CA VAL A 41 -10.53 -19.09 17.98
C VAL A 41 -8.99 -19.11 17.86
N ARG A 42 -8.32 -17.96 18.01
CA ARG A 42 -6.86 -17.82 18.00
C ARG A 42 -6.38 -16.70 18.93
N LEU A 43 -6.21 -16.98 20.21
CA LEU A 43 -5.82 -15.97 21.20
C LEU A 43 -4.43 -15.39 20.92
N SER A 44 -3.53 -16.20 20.36
CA SER A 44 -2.23 -15.75 19.83
C SER A 44 -2.32 -14.83 18.62
N ARG A 45 -3.51 -14.45 18.16
CA ARG A 45 -3.71 -13.42 17.13
C ARG A 45 -4.65 -12.32 17.61
N TYR A 46 -5.08 -12.39 18.86
CA TYR A 46 -5.98 -11.43 19.44
C TYR A 46 -5.25 -10.08 19.63
N PRO A 47 -5.81 -8.99 19.09
CA PRO A 47 -5.22 -7.66 19.30
C PRO A 47 -5.43 -7.24 20.75
N LEU A 48 -4.34 -6.88 21.44
CA LEU A 48 -4.44 -6.12 22.67
C LEU A 48 -4.92 -4.70 22.36
N ARG A 49 -5.76 -4.15 23.23
CA ARG A 49 -6.23 -2.77 23.13
C ARG A 49 -5.37 -1.87 24.02
N GLU A 50 -5.23 -0.62 23.61
CA GLU A 50 -4.56 0.43 24.41
C GLU A 50 -5.05 0.38 25.88
N PRO A 51 -4.15 0.52 26.86
CA PRO A 51 -2.75 0.97 26.70
C PRO A 51 -1.73 -0.14 26.40
N GLU A 52 -2.15 -1.41 26.35
CA GLU A 52 -1.25 -2.54 26.08
C GLU A 52 -1.24 -2.89 24.58
N ARG A 53 -0.04 -3.00 24.01
CA ARG A 53 0.18 -3.55 22.67
C ARG A 53 0.73 -4.95 22.76
N ARG A 54 0.41 -5.80 21.80
CA ARG A 54 0.98 -7.15 21.77
C ARG A 54 2.43 -7.09 21.28
N ALA A 55 3.35 -7.62 22.06
CA ALA A 55 4.77 -7.76 21.69
C ALA A 55 5.11 -9.18 21.22
N TRP A 56 4.43 -10.20 21.75
CA TRP A 56 4.67 -11.60 21.38
C TRP A 56 3.41 -12.47 21.62
N GLY A 57 3.31 -13.65 20.99
CA GLY A 57 2.35 -14.66 21.43
C GLY A 57 2.38 -15.95 20.62
N THR A 58 2.07 -17.06 21.28
CA THR A 58 1.94 -18.41 20.71
C THR A 58 0.70 -19.11 21.23
N GLU A 59 0.25 -20.14 20.53
CA GLU A 59 -0.92 -20.94 20.89
C GLU A 59 -0.76 -22.37 20.42
N ASN A 60 -1.18 -23.30 21.27
CA ASN A 60 -1.27 -24.71 20.97
C ASN A 60 -2.63 -25.27 21.43
N VAL A 61 -2.79 -26.60 21.41
CA VAL A 61 -4.06 -27.25 21.75
C VAL A 61 -4.44 -27.11 23.23
N LYS A 62 -3.46 -26.96 24.12
CA LYS A 62 -3.63 -26.92 25.59
C LYS A 62 -3.70 -25.50 26.14
N ASP A 63 -2.82 -24.62 25.67
CA ASP A 63 -2.69 -23.26 26.19
C ASP A 63 -2.26 -22.24 25.13
N ALA A 64 -2.42 -20.97 25.48
CA ALA A 64 -1.92 -19.83 24.74
C ALA A 64 -1.09 -18.95 25.68
N VAL A 65 0.05 -18.46 25.19
CA VAL A 65 0.95 -17.58 25.93
C VAL A 65 1.11 -16.30 25.13
N VAL A 66 0.88 -15.15 25.77
CA VAL A 66 0.89 -13.84 25.13
C VAL A 66 1.76 -12.90 25.95
N VAL A 67 2.53 -12.04 25.28
CA VAL A 67 3.21 -10.92 25.94
C VAL A 67 2.57 -9.61 25.51
N GLY A 68 1.99 -8.91 26.46
CA GLY A 68 1.59 -7.51 26.32
C GLY A 68 2.74 -6.59 26.72
N GLN A 69 2.79 -5.41 26.10
CA GLN A 69 3.71 -4.35 26.43
C GLN A 69 2.93 -3.06 26.71
N MET A 70 3.21 -2.43 27.84
CA MET A 70 2.77 -1.08 28.17
C MET A 70 4.00 -0.26 28.54
N GLU A 71 4.37 0.71 27.70
CA GLU A 71 5.59 1.50 27.90
C GLU A 71 6.83 0.58 28.03
N ASN A 72 7.63 0.79 29.08
CA ASN A 72 8.80 0.01 29.43
C ASN A 72 8.47 -1.33 30.13
N ARG A 73 7.21 -1.75 30.20
CA ARG A 73 6.80 -2.93 30.97
C ARG A 73 6.22 -4.01 30.07
N LEU A 74 6.66 -5.24 30.29
CA LEU A 74 6.07 -6.43 29.66
C LEU A 74 5.17 -7.16 30.67
N TYR A 75 4.16 -7.85 30.15
CA TYR A 75 3.25 -8.68 30.93
C TYR A 75 3.11 -10.03 30.24
N LEU A 76 3.49 -11.09 30.93
CA LEU A 76 3.31 -12.46 30.45
C LEU A 76 1.95 -12.95 30.88
N TYR A 77 1.12 -13.33 29.92
CA TYR A 77 -0.17 -13.95 30.14
C TYR A 77 -0.12 -15.41 29.70
N ARG A 78 -0.67 -16.29 30.53
CA ARG A 78 -0.97 -17.66 30.15
C ARG A 78 -2.46 -17.92 30.25
N TYR A 79 -3.02 -18.48 29.18
CA TYR A 79 -4.40 -18.91 29.11
C TYR A 79 -4.48 -20.40 28.88
N THR A 80 -5.33 -21.08 29.63
CA THR A 80 -5.63 -22.50 29.45
C THR A 80 -6.94 -22.66 28.70
N ARG A 81 -7.01 -23.68 27.84
CA ARG A 81 -8.22 -23.97 27.07
C ARG A 81 -9.10 -24.96 27.81
N GLY A 82 -10.34 -24.55 28.11
CA GLY A 82 -11.36 -25.43 28.68
C GLY A 82 -11.94 -26.41 27.65
N ALA A 83 -12.95 -27.19 28.03
CA ALA A 83 -13.62 -28.14 27.13
C ALA A 83 -14.36 -27.48 25.93
N GLY A 84 -14.50 -26.14 25.93
CA GLY A 84 -15.12 -25.35 24.86
C GLY A 84 -14.14 -24.59 23.94
N LYS A 85 -14.62 -23.52 23.30
CA LYS A 85 -13.80 -22.55 22.54
C LYS A 85 -13.28 -21.39 23.40
N GLU A 86 -13.52 -21.44 24.71
CA GLU A 86 -13.16 -20.40 25.66
C GLU A 86 -11.77 -20.65 26.25
N PHE A 87 -11.03 -19.56 26.40
CA PHE A 87 -9.76 -19.51 27.12
C PHE A 87 -9.96 -18.85 28.47
N SER A 88 -9.48 -19.47 29.54
CA SER A 88 -9.44 -18.91 30.88
C SER A 88 -8.03 -18.46 31.23
N LEU A 89 -7.89 -17.27 31.82
CA LEU A 89 -6.61 -16.80 32.32
C LEU A 89 -6.14 -17.72 33.45
N ASP A 90 -4.98 -18.34 33.27
CA ASP A 90 -4.32 -19.15 34.30
C ASP A 90 -3.51 -18.25 35.23
N PHE A 91 -2.63 -17.42 34.65
CA PHE A 91 -1.96 -16.36 35.39
C PHE A 91 -1.55 -15.20 34.48
N ARG A 92 -1.33 -14.05 35.14
CA ARG A 92 -0.65 -12.87 34.61
C ARG A 92 0.59 -12.63 35.47
N SER A 93 1.72 -12.31 34.84
CA SER A 93 2.94 -11.95 35.58
C SER A 93 2.81 -10.61 36.31
N GLN A 94 3.64 -10.42 37.32
CA GLN A 94 4.03 -9.08 37.77
C GLN A 94 4.57 -8.27 36.56
N PRO A 95 4.55 -6.92 36.64
CA PRO A 95 5.14 -6.05 35.64
C PRO A 95 6.62 -6.39 35.46
N LEU A 96 6.99 -6.75 34.23
CA LEU A 96 8.37 -7.02 33.87
C LEU A 96 8.99 -5.70 33.39
N ALA A 97 9.47 -4.90 34.35
CA ALA A 97 9.97 -3.57 34.09
C ALA A 97 11.35 -3.59 33.40
N ILE A 98 11.38 -3.14 32.15
CA ILE A 98 12.60 -2.77 31.44
C ILE A 98 13.10 -1.47 32.07
N ASP A 99 14.41 -1.37 32.29
CA ASP A 99 15.07 -0.19 32.82
C ASP A 99 14.60 1.08 32.09
N PRO A 100 13.88 2.01 32.77
CA PRO A 100 13.38 3.22 32.16
C PRO A 100 14.48 4.09 31.53
N ALA A 101 15.73 4.00 32.00
CA ALA A 101 16.85 4.74 31.44
C ALA A 101 17.34 4.18 30.10
N LYS A 102 17.07 2.90 29.80
CA LYS A 102 17.45 2.22 28.55
C LYS A 102 16.30 2.15 27.53
N TRP A 103 15.07 2.41 27.97
CA TRP A 103 13.86 2.30 27.18
C TRP A 103 13.50 3.60 26.43
N SER A 104 12.93 3.46 25.22
CA SER A 104 12.37 4.59 24.47
C SER A 104 11.13 4.15 23.70
N ALA A 105 10.08 4.97 23.70
CA ALA A 105 8.83 4.71 23.00
C ALA A 105 8.98 4.54 21.47
N SER A 106 10.04 5.09 20.87
CA SER A 106 10.33 4.97 19.44
C SER A 106 11.11 3.69 19.08
N ARG A 107 11.55 2.92 20.08
CA ARG A 107 12.35 1.72 19.89
C ARG A 107 11.42 0.51 19.79
N GLU A 108 11.67 -0.38 18.82
CA GLU A 108 10.97 -1.64 18.73
C GLU A 108 11.79 -2.73 19.44
N GLU A 109 11.24 -3.26 20.53
CA GLU A 109 11.84 -4.37 21.26
C GLU A 109 11.50 -5.70 20.59
N ARG A 110 12.51 -6.51 20.34
CA ARG A 110 12.31 -7.91 19.97
C ARG A 110 12.09 -8.71 21.24
N VAL A 111 10.82 -9.03 21.51
CA VAL A 111 10.45 -9.89 22.64
C VAL A 111 10.48 -11.36 22.23
N VAL A 112 11.06 -12.18 23.09
CA VAL A 112 11.23 -13.62 22.89
C VAL A 112 10.76 -14.33 24.15
N VAL A 113 9.90 -15.33 23.97
CA VAL A 113 9.45 -16.16 25.08
C VAL A 113 9.84 -17.60 24.87
N ARG A 114 10.43 -18.20 25.91
CA ARG A 114 10.62 -19.65 26.00
C ARG A 114 9.67 -20.18 27.08
N THR A 115 8.73 -21.01 26.65
CA THR A 115 7.81 -21.72 27.54
C THR A 115 8.52 -22.91 28.20
N PRO A 116 8.21 -23.23 29.47
CA PRO A 116 8.77 -24.39 30.16
C PRO A 116 8.48 -25.69 29.38
N ARG A 117 9.44 -26.62 29.35
CA ARG A 117 9.28 -27.96 28.76
C ARG A 117 9.50 -29.05 29.81
N ASN A 118 8.83 -30.18 29.65
CA ASN A 118 8.98 -31.35 30.52
C ASN A 118 8.72 -31.02 32.01
N ALA A 119 9.73 -31.14 32.87
CA ALA A 119 9.65 -30.86 34.31
C ALA A 119 9.97 -29.39 34.68
N GLU A 120 10.23 -28.53 33.69
CA GLU A 120 10.45 -27.10 33.94
C GLU A 120 9.14 -26.39 34.28
N THR A 121 9.24 -25.35 35.12
CA THR A 121 8.09 -24.56 35.61
C THR A 121 8.26 -23.07 35.40
N VAL A 122 9.41 -22.64 34.85
CA VAL A 122 9.81 -21.23 34.73
C VAL A 122 9.87 -20.82 33.26
N TYR A 123 9.20 -19.72 32.94
CA TYR A 123 9.22 -19.07 31.64
C TYR A 123 10.42 -18.15 31.56
N TRP A 124 10.97 -17.99 30.35
CA TRP A 124 11.91 -16.90 30.04
C TRP A 124 11.23 -15.90 29.12
N VAL A 125 11.30 -14.62 29.49
CA VAL A 125 10.87 -13.48 28.67
C VAL A 125 12.08 -12.60 28.41
N GLY A 126 12.74 -12.81 27.28
CA GLY A 126 13.87 -12.00 26.84
C GLY A 126 13.41 -10.80 26.01
N TYR A 127 14.15 -9.71 26.09
CA TYR A 127 13.97 -8.56 25.21
C TYR A 127 15.32 -8.10 24.68
N SER A 128 15.35 -7.72 23.41
CA SER A 128 16.53 -7.13 22.78
C SER A 128 16.12 -6.03 21.81
N TYR A 129 17.11 -5.37 21.21
CA TYR A 129 16.89 -4.21 20.37
C TYR A 129 17.52 -4.43 18.99
N SER A 130 16.99 -3.76 17.96
CA SER A 130 17.63 -3.80 16.64
C SER A 130 19.08 -3.32 16.72
N GLY A 131 20.03 -4.18 16.29
CA GLY A 131 21.47 -3.89 16.33
C GLY A 131 22.17 -4.20 17.65
N SER A 132 21.50 -4.80 18.65
CA SER A 132 22.20 -5.39 19.80
C SER A 132 23.12 -6.51 19.32
N ASP A 133 24.37 -6.53 19.77
CA ASP A 133 25.28 -7.64 19.54
C ASP A 133 24.92 -8.83 20.44
N ASP A 134 25.22 -10.05 19.99
CA ASP A 134 24.92 -11.29 20.71
C ASP A 134 25.85 -11.49 21.94
N THR A 135 26.35 -10.41 22.55
CA THR A 135 27.30 -10.44 23.68
C THR A 135 26.61 -10.24 25.03
N GLN A 136 25.38 -9.70 25.03
CA GLN A 136 24.57 -9.47 26.22
C GLN A 136 23.15 -9.97 26.03
N ALA A 137 22.51 -10.36 27.13
CA ALA A 137 21.12 -10.78 27.17
C ALA A 137 20.41 -10.22 28.40
N ASP A 138 19.29 -9.53 28.15
CA ASP A 138 18.39 -9.00 29.16
C ASP A 138 17.05 -9.72 29.10
N GLY A 139 16.46 -9.98 30.27
CA GLY A 139 15.15 -10.61 30.32
C GLY A 139 14.66 -10.89 31.73
N PHE A 140 13.66 -11.76 31.81
CA PHE A 140 12.99 -12.10 33.04
C PHE A 140 12.72 -13.60 33.11
N LEU A 141 12.91 -14.16 34.29
CA LEU A 141 12.38 -15.47 34.65
C LEU A 141 11.02 -15.27 35.32
N VAL A 142 9.99 -16.00 34.87
CA VAL A 142 8.63 -15.89 35.42
C VAL A 142 8.14 -17.27 35.82
N ASP A 143 7.70 -17.44 37.06
CA ASP A 143 7.15 -18.73 37.53
C ASP A 143 5.66 -18.91 37.18
N ALA A 144 5.11 -20.08 37.52
CA ALA A 144 3.71 -20.40 37.27
C ALA A 144 2.71 -19.58 38.12
N GLN A 145 3.19 -18.82 39.11
CA GLN A 145 2.38 -17.88 39.91
C GLN A 145 2.47 -16.45 39.35
N GLY A 146 3.27 -16.23 38.31
CA GLY A 146 3.50 -14.91 37.72
C GLY A 146 4.56 -14.08 38.45
N VAL A 147 5.29 -14.65 39.42
CA VAL A 147 6.36 -13.93 40.12
C VAL A 147 7.59 -13.88 39.22
N ALA A 148 8.20 -12.69 39.12
CA ALA A 148 9.29 -12.43 38.18
C ALA A 148 10.65 -12.24 38.88
N ALA A 149 11.73 -12.60 38.19
CA ALA A 149 13.09 -12.23 38.53
C ALA A 149 13.77 -11.63 37.30
N SER A 150 14.39 -10.45 37.46
CA SER A 150 15.12 -9.79 36.37
C SER A 150 16.46 -10.46 36.14
N VAL A 151 16.89 -10.51 34.89
CA VAL A 151 18.15 -11.12 34.47
C VAL A 151 18.91 -10.14 33.59
N HIS A 152 20.16 -9.88 33.97
CA HIS A 152 21.15 -9.20 33.14
C HIS A 152 22.36 -10.12 32.97
N ALA A 153 22.70 -10.46 31.73
CA ALA A 153 23.77 -11.41 31.45
C ALA A 153 24.73 -10.91 30.36
N ASP A 154 26.03 -11.12 30.59
CA ASP A 154 27.08 -11.04 29.58
C ASP A 154 27.94 -12.32 29.61
N ALA A 155 29.01 -12.39 28.80
CA ALA A 155 29.85 -13.59 28.73
C ALA A 155 30.53 -13.97 30.06
N GLY A 156 30.72 -13.01 30.98
CA GLY A 156 31.35 -13.23 32.29
C GLY A 156 30.35 -13.56 33.39
N LEU A 157 29.23 -12.82 33.46
CA LEU A 157 28.33 -12.86 34.61
C LEU A 157 26.85 -12.77 34.19
N ALA A 158 26.02 -13.65 34.76
CA ALA A 158 24.57 -13.48 34.81
C ALA A 158 24.13 -13.10 36.23
N VAL A 159 23.47 -11.95 36.38
CA VAL A 159 22.84 -11.53 37.63
C VAL A 159 21.34 -11.76 37.54
N VAL A 160 20.80 -12.51 38.50
CA VAL A 160 19.38 -12.85 38.61
C VAL A 160 18.83 -12.26 39.90
N THR A 161 18.01 -11.23 39.80
CA THR A 161 17.50 -10.48 40.96
C THR A 161 16.01 -10.77 41.15
N ALA A 162 15.62 -11.20 42.36
CA ALA A 162 14.24 -11.48 42.71
C ALA A 162 13.79 -10.70 43.96
N ASP A 163 12.48 -10.52 44.07
CA ASP A 163 11.78 -9.86 45.18
C ASP A 163 11.55 -10.79 46.39
N ARG A 164 12.07 -12.02 46.33
CA ARG A 164 11.99 -13.02 47.41
C ARG A 164 13.28 -13.82 47.53
N PRO A 165 13.68 -14.24 48.75
CA PRO A 165 14.92 -14.98 48.97
C PRO A 165 15.04 -16.24 48.12
N TRP A 166 16.24 -16.55 47.67
CA TRP A 166 16.52 -17.73 46.84
C TRP A 166 16.78 -18.98 47.68
N ASP A 167 15.98 -20.02 47.46
CA ASP A 167 16.27 -21.38 47.90
C ASP A 167 16.97 -22.20 46.79
N GLU A 168 17.55 -23.33 47.15
CA GLU A 168 18.32 -24.18 46.23
C GLU A 168 17.47 -24.77 45.10
N ALA A 169 16.19 -25.08 45.36
CA ALA A 169 15.30 -25.64 44.34
C ALA A 169 14.97 -24.60 43.26
N ARG A 170 14.69 -23.36 43.67
CA ARG A 170 14.44 -22.23 42.77
C ARG A 170 15.68 -21.87 41.97
N LYS A 171 16.87 -21.86 42.58
CA LYS A 171 18.14 -21.65 41.86
C LYS A 171 18.34 -22.72 40.79
N ALA A 172 18.11 -24.00 41.14
CA ALA A 172 18.25 -25.10 40.19
C ALA A 172 17.28 -24.95 38.99
N GLN A 173 16.01 -24.63 39.23
CA GLN A 173 15.02 -24.42 38.16
C GLN A 173 15.35 -23.20 37.29
N ALA A 174 15.81 -22.10 37.90
CA ALA A 174 16.25 -20.91 37.21
C ALA A 174 17.47 -21.22 36.30
N LEU A 175 18.46 -21.96 36.81
CA LEU A 175 19.65 -22.34 36.05
C LEU A 175 19.34 -23.22 34.84
N VAL A 176 18.42 -24.19 34.98
CA VAL A 176 17.99 -25.04 33.85
C VAL A 176 17.39 -24.17 32.74
N THR A 177 16.49 -23.26 33.11
CA THR A 177 15.83 -22.36 32.17
C THR A 177 16.83 -21.40 31.52
N LEU A 178 17.72 -20.80 32.30
CA LEU A 178 18.73 -19.84 31.83
C LEU A 178 19.73 -20.46 30.85
N ARG A 179 20.21 -21.69 31.13
CA ARG A 179 21.15 -22.37 30.23
C ARG A 179 20.57 -22.52 28.83
N ALA A 180 19.32 -22.97 28.73
CA ALA A 180 18.64 -23.07 27.45
C ALA A 180 18.33 -21.68 26.87
N ALA A 181 17.77 -20.76 27.67
CA ALA A 181 17.33 -19.45 27.21
C ALA A 181 18.45 -18.54 26.69
N LEU A 182 19.67 -18.63 27.22
CA LEU A 182 20.79 -17.76 26.84
C LEU A 182 21.63 -18.32 25.67
N THR A 183 21.50 -19.61 25.36
CA THR A 183 22.31 -20.27 24.33
C THR A 183 21.51 -20.74 23.11
N ASP A 184 20.19 -20.91 23.24
CA ASP A 184 19.31 -21.32 22.14
C ASP A 184 18.79 -20.14 21.32
N TYR A 185 18.53 -20.37 20.03
CA TYR A 185 17.85 -19.38 19.19
C TYR A 185 16.51 -18.95 19.80
N PRO A 186 16.18 -17.64 19.80
CA PRO A 186 16.87 -16.55 19.11
C PRO A 186 17.93 -15.78 19.93
N VAL A 187 18.16 -16.11 21.20
CA VAL A 187 19.19 -15.47 22.03
C VAL A 187 20.47 -16.31 21.93
N ARG A 188 21.45 -15.86 21.13
CA ARG A 188 22.65 -16.65 20.82
C ARG A 188 23.90 -16.09 21.49
N MET A 189 23.95 -16.07 22.83
CA MET A 189 25.23 -15.79 23.48
C MET A 189 26.26 -16.84 23.04
N LYS A 190 27.49 -16.40 22.74
CA LYS A 190 28.56 -17.30 22.24
C LYS A 190 28.85 -18.46 23.19
N ALA A 191 28.68 -18.22 24.49
CA ALA A 191 28.80 -19.20 25.56
C ALA A 191 27.87 -18.81 26.72
N PHE A 192 27.53 -19.79 27.55
CA PHE A 192 26.85 -19.52 28.83
C PHE A 192 27.79 -18.73 29.77
N PRO A 193 27.28 -17.76 30.57
CA PRO A 193 28.10 -16.95 31.48
C PRO A 193 28.96 -17.79 32.42
N ALA A 194 30.20 -17.35 32.67
CA ALA A 194 31.14 -18.06 33.53
C ALA A 194 30.65 -18.15 34.99
N GLU A 195 29.95 -17.12 35.47
CA GLU A 195 29.35 -17.05 36.80
C GLU A 195 27.86 -16.70 36.73
N VAL A 196 27.07 -17.24 37.67
CA VAL A 196 25.67 -16.86 37.88
C VAL A 196 25.47 -16.41 39.32
N ARG A 197 25.08 -15.15 39.52
CA ARG A 197 24.82 -14.57 40.84
C ARG A 197 23.33 -14.37 41.05
N PHE A 198 22.82 -14.95 42.14
CA PHE A 198 21.44 -14.78 42.57
C PHE A 198 21.34 -13.71 43.64
N GLU A 199 20.61 -12.64 43.37
CA GLU A 199 20.40 -11.51 44.26
C GLU A 199 18.95 -11.48 44.77
N TYR A 200 18.81 -11.07 46.03
CA TYR A 200 17.52 -10.78 46.65
C TYR A 200 17.44 -9.29 46.91
N GLN A 201 16.39 -8.65 46.40
CA GLN A 201 16.04 -7.27 46.69
C GLN A 201 14.73 -7.27 47.47
N THR A 202 14.69 -6.50 48.56
CA THR A 202 13.45 -6.41 49.35
C THR A 202 12.38 -5.69 48.53
N PRO A 203 11.15 -6.23 48.44
CA PRO A 203 10.05 -5.57 47.73
C PRO A 203 9.80 -4.17 48.30
N VAL A 204 9.56 -3.21 47.41
CA VAL A 204 9.16 -1.86 47.81
C VAL A 204 7.69 -1.88 48.19
N ASP A 205 7.31 -1.24 49.30
CA ASP A 205 5.89 -0.97 49.57
C ASP A 205 5.39 0.07 48.57
N ILE A 206 4.78 -0.42 47.48
CA ILE A 206 4.39 0.39 46.33
C ILE A 206 3.48 1.54 46.77
N THR A 207 2.52 1.21 47.63
CA THR A 207 1.48 2.13 48.06
C THR A 207 2.03 3.19 49.03
N ALA A 208 2.78 2.78 50.05
CA ALA A 208 3.38 3.74 51.00
C ALA A 208 4.42 4.65 50.33
N THR A 209 5.21 4.10 49.40
CA THR A 209 6.23 4.86 48.68
C THR A 209 5.60 5.87 47.74
N PHE A 210 4.60 5.48 46.95
CA PHE A 210 3.85 6.42 46.10
C PHE A 210 3.24 7.55 46.93
N ARG A 211 2.59 7.21 48.06
CA ARG A 211 1.99 8.21 48.96
C ARG A 211 3.03 9.21 49.45
N THR A 212 4.20 8.74 49.85
CA THR A 212 5.30 9.59 50.34
C THR A 212 5.81 10.51 49.24
N LEU A 213 6.14 9.97 48.05
CA LEU A 213 6.61 10.76 46.92
C LEU A 213 5.57 11.80 46.45
N HIS A 214 4.30 11.42 46.42
CA HIS A 214 3.21 12.32 46.10
C HIS A 214 3.08 13.45 47.14
N GLN A 215 3.16 13.14 48.44
CA GLN A 215 3.11 14.14 49.52
C GLN A 215 4.27 15.13 49.42
N VAL A 216 5.48 14.66 49.12
CA VAL A 216 6.66 15.50 48.87
C VAL A 216 6.39 16.46 47.71
N ALA A 217 5.92 15.94 46.57
CA ALA A 217 5.61 16.78 45.40
C ALA A 217 4.50 17.80 45.69
N ARG A 218 3.44 17.38 46.39
CA ARG A 218 2.28 18.22 46.77
C ARG A 218 2.66 19.37 47.70
N ALA A 219 3.64 19.17 48.58
CA ALA A 219 4.09 20.17 49.55
C ALA A 219 4.93 21.31 48.90
N ILE A 220 5.42 21.13 47.67
CA ILE A 220 6.24 22.13 46.98
C ILE A 220 5.33 23.17 46.31
N PRO A 221 5.46 24.47 46.64
CA PRO A 221 4.71 25.54 45.97
C PRO A 221 4.90 25.52 44.46
N ARG A 222 3.82 25.62 43.68
CA ARG A 222 3.86 25.57 42.20
C ARG A 222 4.75 26.66 41.56
N ALA A 223 4.99 27.78 42.27
CA ALA A 223 5.92 28.82 41.83
C ALA A 223 7.40 28.35 41.80
N LYS A 224 7.76 27.34 42.60
CA LYS A 224 9.10 26.72 42.63
C LYS A 224 9.20 25.61 41.58
N THR A 225 9.11 25.99 40.31
CA THR A 225 8.97 25.06 39.17
C THR A 225 10.07 24.01 39.09
N ALA A 226 11.33 24.37 39.33
CA ALA A 226 12.46 23.45 39.27
C ALA A 226 12.42 22.38 40.38
N GLU A 227 12.10 22.78 41.62
CA GLU A 227 11.97 21.85 42.76
C GLU A 227 10.81 20.88 42.53
N PHE A 228 9.66 21.40 42.09
CA PHE A 228 8.51 20.58 41.79
C PHE A 228 8.78 19.60 40.66
N ASN A 229 9.40 20.05 39.56
CA ASN A 229 9.69 19.19 38.41
C ASN A 229 10.63 18.04 38.78
N ARG A 230 11.55 18.26 39.73
CA ARG A 230 12.40 17.19 40.27
C ARG A 230 11.60 16.17 41.06
N ALA A 231 10.75 16.62 41.98
CA ALA A 231 9.88 15.71 42.74
C ALA A 231 8.89 14.95 41.84
N LEU A 232 8.36 15.59 40.80
CA LEU A 232 7.51 14.93 39.80
C LEU A 232 8.30 13.90 38.99
N ALA A 233 9.57 14.16 38.66
CA ALA A 233 10.43 13.21 37.96
C ALA A 233 10.70 11.96 38.81
N ASP A 234 10.88 12.12 40.13
CA ASP A 234 11.01 11.00 41.07
C ASP A 234 9.75 10.14 41.11
N LEU A 235 8.58 10.80 41.23
CA LEU A 235 7.28 10.12 41.19
C LEU A 235 7.06 9.40 39.85
N ARG A 236 7.47 10.02 38.74
CA ARG A 236 7.37 9.44 37.39
C ARG A 236 8.22 8.20 37.22
N ARG A 237 9.49 8.26 37.64
CA ARG A 237 10.39 7.12 37.63
C ARG A 237 9.81 5.95 38.44
N PHE A 238 9.33 6.24 39.64
CA PHE A 238 8.71 5.23 40.50
C PHE A 238 7.49 4.56 39.83
N VAL A 239 6.59 5.34 39.22
CA VAL A 239 5.40 4.80 38.54
C VAL A 239 5.78 3.97 37.29
N MET A 240 6.84 4.35 36.57
CA MET A 240 7.37 3.59 35.44
C MET A 240 7.98 2.24 35.87
N GLU A 241 8.51 2.16 37.09
CA GLU A 241 9.07 0.93 37.66
C GLU A 241 8.00 -0.01 38.23
N GLN A 242 7.00 0.52 38.95
CA GLN A 242 6.08 -0.29 39.78
C GLN A 242 4.67 -0.49 39.20
N ASP A 243 4.35 0.10 38.04
CA ASP A 243 3.00 0.15 37.46
C ASP A 243 1.95 0.87 38.31
N TYR A 244 1.40 1.98 37.80
CA TYR A 244 0.35 2.74 38.50
C TYR A 244 -0.90 1.90 38.83
N ARG A 245 -1.14 0.80 38.09
CA ARG A 245 -2.26 -0.11 38.37
C ARG A 245 -2.08 -0.88 39.68
N GLU A 246 -0.84 -1.04 40.15
CA GLU A 246 -0.52 -1.74 41.41
C GLU A 246 -0.56 -0.82 42.64
N ILE A 247 -0.69 0.50 42.44
CA ILE A 247 -0.95 1.44 43.53
C ILE A 247 -2.40 1.25 43.97
N ASP A 248 -2.62 0.82 45.22
CA ASP A 248 -3.93 0.40 45.74
C ASP A 248 -4.72 -0.47 44.74
N PRO A 249 -4.34 -1.73 44.54
CA PRO A 249 -4.97 -2.59 43.55
C PRO A 249 -6.44 -2.91 43.90
N THR A 250 -6.82 -2.76 45.18
CA THR A 250 -8.21 -2.95 45.64
C THR A 250 -9.10 -1.76 45.32
N GLY A 251 -8.53 -0.59 45.04
CA GLY A 251 -9.23 0.65 44.74
C GLY A 251 -10.07 1.20 45.90
N LYS A 252 -9.75 0.83 47.14
CA LYS A 252 -10.55 1.19 48.33
C LYS A 252 -10.06 2.46 49.03
N ASP A 253 -8.88 2.96 48.71
CA ASP A 253 -8.29 4.16 49.32
C ASP A 253 -8.59 5.41 48.46
N ALA A 254 -9.55 6.21 48.92
CA ALA A 254 -9.95 7.44 48.25
C ALA A 254 -8.83 8.51 48.21
N ASP A 255 -7.92 8.52 49.18
CA ASP A 255 -6.81 9.47 49.23
C ASP A 255 -5.75 9.11 48.19
N LEU A 256 -5.49 7.81 47.98
CA LEU A 256 -4.60 7.35 46.92
C LEU A 256 -5.20 7.59 45.53
N LEU A 257 -6.51 7.39 45.36
CA LEU A 257 -7.17 7.74 44.11
C LEU A 257 -7.09 9.26 43.84
N THR A 258 -7.15 10.07 44.89
CA THR A 258 -6.87 11.51 44.83
C THR A 258 -5.45 11.79 44.38
N ALA A 259 -4.47 11.14 45.00
CA ALA A 259 -3.07 11.28 44.62
C ALA A 259 -2.80 10.88 43.16
N LEU A 260 -3.44 9.82 42.65
CA LEU A 260 -3.34 9.40 41.25
C LEU A 260 -3.94 10.44 40.29
N ASN A 261 -5.07 11.04 40.64
CA ASN A 261 -5.65 12.13 39.84
C ASN A 261 -4.75 13.37 39.81
N ASP A 262 -4.23 13.77 40.98
CA ASP A 262 -3.32 14.91 41.09
C ASP A 262 -2.05 14.65 40.28
N TYR A 263 -1.50 13.45 40.37
CA TYR A 263 -0.36 13.02 39.56
C TYR A 263 -0.65 13.08 38.05
N GLY A 264 -1.79 12.56 37.60
CA GLY A 264 -2.22 12.65 36.21
C GLY A 264 -2.38 14.10 35.73
N PHE A 265 -2.93 14.97 36.57
CA PHE A 265 -3.00 16.42 36.31
C PHE A 265 -1.61 17.05 36.18
N TRP A 266 -0.69 16.77 37.11
CA TRP A 266 0.67 17.30 37.08
C TRP A 266 1.48 16.83 35.87
N LEU A 267 1.28 15.60 35.42
CA LEU A 267 1.85 15.09 34.17
C LEU A 267 1.33 15.87 32.96
N ALA A 268 0.02 16.14 32.90
CA ALA A 268 -0.56 16.94 31.82
C ALA A 268 -0.04 18.38 31.82
N GLU A 269 0.25 18.97 32.98
CA GLU A 269 0.87 20.29 33.11
C GLU A 269 2.34 20.30 32.69
N SER A 270 3.12 19.30 33.09
CA SER A 270 4.54 19.17 32.73
C SER A 270 4.75 18.76 31.26
N GLY A 271 3.69 18.29 30.60
CA GLY A 271 3.67 17.96 29.18
C GLY A 271 3.69 16.47 28.86
N ASP A 272 3.74 15.57 29.86
CA ASP A 272 3.58 14.13 29.66
C ASP A 272 2.10 13.73 29.52
N THR A 273 1.50 14.27 28.47
CA THR A 273 0.07 14.16 28.17
C THR A 273 -0.41 12.73 27.90
N ALA A 274 0.45 11.86 27.36
CA ALA A 274 0.09 10.48 27.06
C ALA A 274 -0.03 9.66 28.35
N GLN A 275 0.95 9.79 29.24
CA GLN A 275 0.92 9.11 30.54
C GLN A 275 -0.22 9.66 31.41
N ALA A 276 -0.46 10.97 31.37
CA ALA A 276 -1.58 11.60 32.04
C ALA A 276 -2.94 11.00 31.62
N ASP A 277 -3.20 10.86 30.32
CA ASP A 277 -4.45 10.26 29.81
C ASP A 277 -4.66 8.82 30.34
N ARG A 278 -3.60 8.01 30.36
CA ARG A 278 -3.65 6.63 30.87
C ARG A 278 -4.00 6.58 32.36
N ILE A 279 -3.30 7.36 33.19
CA ILE A 279 -3.53 7.41 34.63
C ILE A 279 -4.92 7.93 34.94
N LEU A 280 -5.35 9.00 34.28
CA LEU A 280 -6.68 9.59 34.49
C LEU A 280 -7.79 8.66 33.98
N THR A 281 -7.52 7.86 32.95
CA THR A 281 -8.42 6.80 32.51
C THR A 281 -8.56 5.72 33.57
N GLU A 282 -7.47 5.31 34.22
CA GLU A 282 -7.52 4.36 35.33
C GLU A 282 -8.26 4.93 36.55
N VAL A 283 -8.05 6.21 36.86
CA VAL A 283 -8.81 6.90 37.93
C VAL A 283 -10.31 6.82 37.66
N LEU A 284 -10.74 7.17 36.44
CA LEU A 284 -12.15 7.13 36.04
C LEU A 284 -12.70 5.71 35.91
N ARG A 285 -11.85 4.71 35.69
CA ARG A 285 -12.24 3.31 35.70
C ARG A 285 -12.55 2.84 37.12
N ARG A 286 -11.72 3.22 38.10
CA ARG A 286 -11.91 2.90 39.52
C ARG A 286 -13.09 3.66 40.12
N ASP A 287 -13.23 4.93 39.76
CA ASP A 287 -14.34 5.78 40.19
C ASP A 287 -14.87 6.65 39.04
N PRO A 288 -15.89 6.17 38.30
CA PRO A 288 -16.54 6.94 37.24
C PRO A 288 -17.30 8.17 37.75
N SER A 289 -17.55 8.29 39.06
CA SER A 289 -18.25 9.45 39.65
C SER A 289 -17.33 10.66 39.84
N ARG A 290 -16.02 10.47 39.65
CA ARG A 290 -14.98 11.46 39.92
C ARG A 290 -14.92 12.58 38.88
N THR A 291 -15.81 13.57 39.03
CA THR A 291 -16.00 14.68 38.08
C THR A 291 -14.68 15.37 37.68
N ALA A 292 -13.78 15.65 38.63
CA ALA A 292 -12.51 16.33 38.34
C ALA A 292 -11.59 15.55 37.37
N ALA A 293 -11.62 14.22 37.38
CA ALA A 293 -10.77 13.40 36.53
C ALA A 293 -11.16 13.52 35.04
N TYR A 294 -12.44 13.73 34.72
CA TYR A 294 -12.87 14.03 33.35
C TYR A 294 -12.25 15.33 32.83
N LEU A 295 -12.25 16.39 33.65
CA LEU A 295 -11.65 17.67 33.27
C LEU A 295 -10.15 17.54 33.01
N ASN A 296 -9.45 16.89 33.94
CA ASN A 296 -8.01 16.67 33.83
C ASN A 296 -7.68 15.83 32.59
N ARG A 297 -8.47 14.80 32.29
CA ARG A 297 -8.26 13.92 31.13
C ARG A 297 -8.56 14.64 29.83
N ALA A 298 -9.60 15.47 29.80
CA ALA A 298 -9.90 16.32 28.66
C ALA A 298 -8.73 17.26 28.34
N ASP A 299 -8.18 17.93 29.35
CA ASP A 299 -7.02 18.82 29.20
C ASP A 299 -5.77 18.05 28.71
N ALA A 300 -5.52 16.85 29.26
CA ALA A 300 -4.43 15.99 28.83
C ALA A 300 -4.57 15.58 27.36
N ARG A 301 -5.74 15.08 26.97
CA ARG A 301 -6.05 14.66 25.59
C ARG A 301 -5.99 15.81 24.61
N TRP A 302 -6.50 16.98 24.98
CA TRP A 302 -6.46 18.17 24.14
C TRP A 302 -5.00 18.55 23.82
N LYS A 303 -4.16 18.70 24.84
CA LYS A 303 -2.73 18.97 24.69
C LYS A 303 -2.00 17.85 23.95
N HIS A 304 -2.40 16.59 24.14
CA HIS A 304 -1.82 15.46 23.43
C HIS A 304 -2.10 15.54 21.92
N GLY A 305 -3.33 15.89 21.53
CA GLY A 305 -3.71 16.11 20.14
C GLY A 305 -2.94 17.26 19.48
N GLU A 306 -2.61 18.32 20.22
CA GLU A 306 -1.74 19.41 19.73
C GLU A 306 -0.31 18.93 19.43
N LYS A 307 0.17 17.91 20.15
CA LYS A 307 1.49 17.29 19.93
C LYS A 307 1.50 16.21 18.85
N THR A 308 0.36 15.56 18.60
CA THR A 308 0.23 14.42 17.67
C THR A 308 -0.61 14.78 16.45
N ARG A 309 -0.03 15.54 15.51
CA ARG A 309 -0.74 16.12 14.36
C ARG A 309 -1.60 15.12 13.59
N ASP A 310 -1.11 13.90 13.36
CA ASP A 310 -1.81 12.87 12.57
C ASP A 310 -3.02 12.27 13.30
N LYS A 311 -3.10 12.42 14.63
CA LYS A 311 -4.20 11.93 15.48
C LYS A 311 -4.90 13.07 16.22
N ARG A 312 -4.70 14.32 15.80
CA ARG A 312 -5.24 15.50 16.47
C ARG A 312 -6.75 15.40 16.65
N ASP A 313 -7.48 15.08 15.57
CA ASP A 313 -8.93 15.03 15.59
C ASP A 313 -9.46 13.93 16.51
N TYR A 314 -8.78 12.78 16.55
CA TYR A 314 -9.10 11.67 17.46
C TYR A 314 -9.02 12.10 18.93
N PHE A 315 -7.89 12.68 19.34
CA PHE A 315 -7.70 13.10 20.73
C PHE A 315 -8.58 14.29 21.09
N GLN A 316 -8.81 15.22 20.16
CA GLN A 316 -9.73 16.34 20.40
C GLN A 316 -11.18 15.89 20.50
N ALA A 317 -11.63 14.89 19.73
CA ALA A 317 -12.96 14.31 19.87
C ALA A 317 -13.16 13.69 21.26
N LEU A 318 -12.18 12.91 21.74
CA LEU A 318 -12.20 12.34 23.10
C LEU A 318 -12.16 13.42 24.18
N ALA A 319 -11.36 14.48 24.01
CA ALA A 319 -11.29 15.59 24.95
C ALA A 319 -12.62 16.34 25.04
N ARG A 320 -13.28 16.61 23.90
CA ARG A 320 -14.61 17.22 23.86
C ARG A 320 -15.64 16.36 24.59
N GLU A 321 -15.56 15.04 24.43
CA GLU A 321 -16.45 14.13 25.16
C GLU A 321 -16.24 14.21 26.68
N ASP A 322 -14.99 14.21 27.13
CA ASP A 322 -14.68 14.35 28.56
C ASP A 322 -15.13 15.72 29.12
N TYR A 323 -15.00 16.80 28.36
CA TYR A 323 -15.54 18.11 28.75
C TYR A 323 -17.07 18.08 28.88
N ARG A 324 -17.78 17.40 27.97
CA ARG A 324 -19.23 17.20 28.06
C ARG A 324 -19.62 16.39 29.29
N LEU A 325 -18.89 15.31 29.58
CA LEU A 325 -19.08 14.50 30.79
C LEU A 325 -18.83 15.31 32.08
N TYR A 326 -17.82 16.18 32.10
CA TYR A 326 -17.58 17.07 33.23
C TYR A 326 -18.74 18.06 33.42
N CYS A 327 -19.13 18.79 32.38
CA CYS A 327 -20.11 19.85 32.53
C CYS A 327 -21.54 19.32 32.73
N SER A 328 -21.93 18.22 32.07
CA SER A 328 -23.23 17.57 32.32
C SER A 328 -23.40 17.12 33.77
N ARG A 329 -22.34 16.55 34.39
CA ARG A 329 -22.35 16.15 35.80
C ARG A 329 -22.54 17.34 36.74
N ARG A 330 -21.80 18.44 36.52
CA ARG A 330 -21.94 19.68 37.31
C ARG A 330 -23.35 20.27 37.20
N LEU A 331 -23.89 20.36 35.99
CA LEU A 331 -25.25 20.85 35.74
C LEU A 331 -26.31 19.96 36.41
N THR A 332 -26.17 18.63 36.31
CA THR A 332 -27.07 17.67 36.95
C THR A 332 -27.05 17.77 38.48
N ALA A 333 -25.85 17.95 39.05
CA ALA A 333 -25.65 18.17 40.48
C ALA A 333 -26.04 19.59 40.96
N LYS A 334 -26.46 20.48 40.04
CA LYS A 334 -26.72 21.91 40.29
C LYS A 334 -25.52 22.66 40.87
N GLU A 335 -24.32 22.23 40.51
CA GLU A 335 -23.07 22.87 40.91
C GLU A 335 -22.59 23.85 39.82
N PRO A 336 -22.17 25.08 40.16
CA PRO A 336 -21.73 26.06 39.18
C PRO A 336 -20.43 25.62 38.50
N ILE A 337 -20.30 25.79 37.18
CA ILE A 337 -19.03 25.57 36.49
C ILE A 337 -18.15 26.81 36.71
N PRO A 338 -16.92 26.69 37.25
CA PRO A 338 -16.04 27.85 37.43
C PRO A 338 -15.81 28.61 36.12
N ALA A 339 -15.81 29.95 36.16
CA ALA A 339 -15.83 30.78 34.96
C ALA A 339 -14.67 30.50 33.98
N ASN A 340 -13.45 30.32 34.49
CA ASN A 340 -12.28 29.95 33.69
C ASN A 340 -12.44 28.59 33.00
N ILE A 341 -13.07 27.62 33.68
CA ILE A 341 -13.34 26.29 33.12
C ILE A 341 -14.47 26.38 32.09
N ALA A 342 -15.53 27.16 32.36
CA ALA A 342 -16.62 27.36 31.43
C ALA A 342 -16.14 27.96 30.10
N THR A 343 -15.31 29.01 30.15
CA THR A 343 -14.69 29.60 28.96
C THR A 343 -13.86 28.58 28.17
N ARG A 344 -13.04 27.79 28.85
CA ARG A 344 -12.19 26.78 28.21
C ARG A 344 -13.02 25.69 27.52
N ILE A 345 -14.05 25.16 28.20
CA ILE A 345 -14.95 24.16 27.62
C ILE A 345 -15.72 24.77 26.45
N GLY A 346 -16.20 26.01 26.58
CA GLY A 346 -16.87 26.74 25.52
C GLY A 346 -16.01 26.85 24.26
N VAL A 347 -14.73 27.22 24.39
CA VAL A 347 -13.79 27.23 23.27
C VAL A 347 -13.61 25.84 22.66
N ALA A 348 -13.43 24.80 23.47
CA ALA A 348 -13.22 23.43 22.99
C ALA A 348 -14.45 22.85 22.25
N LEU A 349 -15.65 23.20 22.70
CA LEU A 349 -16.93 22.79 22.13
C LEU A 349 -17.44 23.73 21.03
N ASN A 350 -16.79 24.88 20.84
CA ASN A 350 -17.23 25.98 19.97
C ASN A 350 -18.61 26.55 20.35
N GLU A 351 -18.80 26.83 21.64
CA GLU A 351 -20.06 27.28 22.23
C GLU A 351 -19.83 28.40 23.25
N ALA A 352 -20.67 29.44 23.21
CA ALA A 352 -20.55 30.58 24.14
C ALA A 352 -21.11 30.26 25.54
N THR A 353 -22.13 29.40 25.61
CA THR A 353 -22.85 29.06 26.85
C THR A 353 -23.01 27.56 26.99
N LEU A 354 -22.69 27.02 28.17
CA LEU A 354 -22.76 25.58 28.47
C LEU A 354 -24.15 25.19 28.96
N THR A 355 -25.07 24.96 28.02
CA THR A 355 -26.41 24.41 28.31
C THR A 355 -26.36 22.89 28.49
N ALA A 356 -27.47 22.30 28.97
CA ALA A 356 -27.60 20.84 29.07
C ALA A 356 -27.37 20.14 27.71
N ASP A 357 -27.86 20.72 26.60
CA ASP A 357 -27.69 20.17 25.26
C ASP A 357 -26.24 20.22 24.77
N VAL A 358 -25.53 21.33 25.02
CA VAL A 358 -24.10 21.48 24.68
C VAL A 358 -23.25 20.44 25.44
N CYS A 359 -23.60 20.21 26.71
CA CYS A 359 -22.92 19.29 27.61
C CYS A 359 -23.30 17.82 27.46
N ARG A 360 -24.22 17.47 26.56
CA ARG A 360 -24.69 16.11 26.36
C ARG A 360 -23.58 15.19 25.83
N PRO A 361 -23.21 14.09 26.53
CA PRO A 361 -22.23 13.13 26.03
C PRO A 361 -22.66 12.56 24.67
N ARG A 362 -21.76 12.51 23.69
CA ARG A 362 -22.09 12.10 22.31
C ARG A 362 -21.66 10.66 21.99
N LEU A 363 -20.82 10.04 22.81
CA LEU A 363 -20.28 8.70 22.52
C LEU A 363 -21.14 7.55 23.09
N ALA A 364 -22.16 7.84 23.90
CA ALA A 364 -23.02 6.84 24.52
C ALA A 364 -23.76 5.96 23.50
N ILE A 365 -24.29 6.57 22.42
CA ILE A 365 -25.00 5.87 21.34
C ILE A 365 -24.13 4.79 20.67
N PHE A 366 -22.83 5.01 20.52
CA PHE A 366 -21.92 4.03 19.92
C PHE A 366 -21.75 2.79 20.80
N LYS A 367 -21.77 2.94 22.13
CA LYS A 367 -21.73 1.80 23.06
C LYS A 367 -23.00 0.97 22.96
N ALA A 368 -24.17 1.63 22.86
CA ALA A 368 -25.45 0.95 22.64
C ALA A 368 -25.47 0.14 21.34
N ILE A 369 -24.98 0.72 20.23
CA ILE A 369 -24.84 0.03 18.95
C ILE A 369 -23.87 -1.15 19.07
N GLN A 370 -22.74 -0.99 19.76
CA GLN A 370 -21.77 -2.07 19.99
C GLN A 370 -22.35 -3.24 20.80
N ALA A 371 -23.27 -2.94 21.73
CA ALA A 371 -23.99 -3.91 22.55
C ALA A 371 -25.24 -4.50 21.87
N ASP A 372 -25.57 -4.04 20.66
CA ASP A 372 -26.82 -4.39 19.96
C ASP A 372 -28.10 -4.03 20.73
N ASP A 373 -28.04 -2.97 21.54
CA ASP A 373 -29.15 -2.51 22.36
C ASP A 373 -29.97 -1.43 21.62
N LEU A 374 -30.93 -1.88 20.82
CA LEU A 374 -31.83 -1.00 20.06
C LEU A 374 -32.62 -0.03 20.97
N ASN A 375 -32.98 -0.44 22.19
CA ASN A 375 -33.74 0.40 23.11
C ASN A 375 -32.87 1.52 23.68
N ALA A 376 -31.61 1.24 24.01
CA ALA A 376 -30.66 2.27 24.39
C ALA A 376 -30.39 3.24 23.24
N VAL A 377 -30.22 2.77 22.00
CA VAL A 377 -30.09 3.66 20.82
C VAL A 377 -31.32 4.57 20.68
N ARG A 378 -32.53 4.03 20.85
CA ARG A 378 -33.77 4.81 20.82
C ARG A 378 -33.83 5.85 21.92
N ALA A 379 -33.41 5.50 23.14
CA ALA A 379 -33.36 6.42 24.27
C ALA A 379 -32.38 7.57 24.03
N GLU A 380 -31.18 7.28 23.53
CA GLU A 380 -30.17 8.29 23.18
C GLU A 380 -30.72 9.28 22.13
N LEU A 381 -31.30 8.77 21.03
CA LEU A 381 -31.90 9.61 19.98
C LEU A 381 -33.07 10.44 20.52
N SER A 382 -33.98 9.82 21.29
CA SER A 382 -35.14 10.52 21.89
C SER A 382 -34.72 11.57 22.90
N SER A 383 -33.54 11.43 23.50
CA SER A 383 -33.01 12.44 24.41
C SER A 383 -32.59 13.72 23.67
N GLY A 384 -32.34 13.67 22.35
CA GLY A 384 -31.82 14.78 21.54
C GLY A 384 -30.40 14.57 21.01
N GLN A 385 -29.91 13.32 20.98
CA GLN A 385 -28.61 12.99 20.39
C GLN A 385 -28.63 13.24 18.87
N ASP A 386 -27.60 13.88 18.34
CA ASP A 386 -27.45 14.09 16.90
C ASP A 386 -27.24 12.74 16.17
N PRO A 387 -28.17 12.31 15.30
CA PRO A 387 -28.05 11.05 14.54
C PRO A 387 -26.88 11.04 13.54
N ASN A 388 -26.35 12.22 13.21
CA ASN A 388 -25.20 12.41 12.33
C ASN A 388 -23.88 12.60 13.08
N GLY A 389 -23.91 12.52 14.42
CA GLY A 389 -22.71 12.57 15.25
C GLY A 389 -21.73 11.45 14.89
N VAL A 390 -20.45 11.77 14.97
CA VAL A 390 -19.35 10.83 14.73
C VAL A 390 -18.60 10.52 16.02
N ASN A 391 -18.02 9.31 16.10
CA ASN A 391 -17.15 8.92 17.21
C ASN A 391 -15.74 9.53 17.06
N GLU A 392 -14.84 9.15 17.94
CA GLU A 392 -13.43 9.57 17.94
C GLU A 392 -12.66 9.20 16.66
N ASN A 393 -13.15 8.24 15.88
CA ASN A 393 -12.57 7.83 14.60
C ASN A 393 -13.24 8.51 13.40
N GLY A 394 -14.12 9.50 13.63
CA GLY A 394 -14.90 10.15 12.58
C GLY A 394 -15.97 9.25 11.95
N THR A 395 -16.29 8.12 12.58
CA THR A 395 -17.30 7.16 12.09
C THR A 395 -18.68 7.51 12.65
N SER A 396 -19.70 7.58 11.78
CA SER A 396 -21.07 7.86 12.20
C SER A 396 -21.72 6.65 12.89
N ALA A 397 -22.74 6.90 13.71
CA ALA A 397 -23.55 5.85 14.32
C ALA A 397 -24.11 4.88 13.26
N LEU A 398 -24.60 5.44 12.14
CA LEU A 398 -25.11 4.67 11.00
C LEU A 398 -24.04 3.76 10.39
N ALA A 399 -22.81 4.26 10.20
CA ALA A 399 -21.71 3.47 9.66
C ALA A 399 -21.33 2.29 10.57
N VAL A 400 -21.32 2.49 11.89
CA VAL A 400 -21.08 1.40 12.86
C VAL A 400 -22.18 0.35 12.76
N ALA A 401 -23.45 0.75 12.76
CA ALA A 401 -24.58 -0.19 12.68
C ALA A 401 -24.60 -0.98 11.34
N VAL A 402 -24.29 -0.32 10.21
CA VAL A 402 -24.15 -0.98 8.90
C VAL A 402 -23.00 -2.00 8.91
N SER A 403 -21.84 -1.64 9.46
CA SER A 403 -20.69 -2.56 9.54
C SER A 403 -20.98 -3.82 10.37
N ARG A 404 -21.88 -3.70 11.35
CA ARG A 404 -22.36 -4.77 12.23
C ARG A 404 -23.59 -5.51 11.72
N LYS A 405 -24.12 -5.14 10.54
CA LYS A 405 -25.31 -5.73 9.91
C LYS A 405 -26.58 -5.65 10.78
N GLN A 406 -26.71 -4.62 11.61
CA GLN A 406 -27.86 -4.40 12.51
C GLN A 406 -28.99 -3.65 11.81
N LEU A 407 -29.84 -4.35 11.06
CA LEU A 407 -30.86 -3.74 10.21
C LEU A 407 -31.82 -2.81 10.98
N ASP A 408 -32.34 -3.25 12.13
CA ASP A 408 -33.30 -2.47 12.92
C ASP A 408 -32.69 -1.17 13.45
N THR A 409 -31.43 -1.23 13.91
CA THR A 409 -30.67 -0.06 14.35
C THR A 409 -30.41 0.90 13.20
N VAL A 410 -30.12 0.38 12.00
CA VAL A 410 -29.95 1.19 10.79
C VAL A 410 -31.25 1.90 10.42
N GLN A 411 -32.38 1.19 10.40
CA GLN A 411 -33.69 1.77 10.13
C GLN A 411 -34.05 2.86 11.16
N LEU A 412 -33.79 2.62 12.44
CA LEU A 412 -34.02 3.59 13.50
C LEU A 412 -33.18 4.87 13.31
N LEU A 413 -31.88 4.72 13.00
CA LEU A 413 -30.99 5.86 12.76
C LEU A 413 -31.40 6.66 11.51
N LEU A 414 -31.76 5.98 10.42
CA LEU A 414 -32.26 6.63 9.20
C LEU A 414 -33.58 7.38 9.48
N ALA A 415 -34.51 6.77 10.22
CA ALA A 415 -35.77 7.41 10.61
C ALA A 415 -35.55 8.63 11.52
N ALA A 416 -34.47 8.64 12.30
CA ALA A 416 -34.06 9.79 13.11
C ALA A 416 -33.35 10.89 12.28
N GLY A 417 -33.06 10.67 11.00
CA GLY A 417 -32.41 11.65 10.12
C GLY A 417 -30.89 11.45 9.94
N ALA A 418 -30.36 10.26 10.21
CA ALA A 418 -28.97 9.94 9.87
C ALA A 418 -28.78 9.94 8.34
N ARG A 419 -27.73 10.60 7.87
CA ARG A 419 -27.41 10.68 6.44
C ARG A 419 -26.76 9.40 5.94
N ALA A 420 -27.26 8.88 4.82
CA ALA A 420 -26.74 7.70 4.16
C ALA A 420 -25.59 7.98 3.16
N ASP A 421 -25.14 9.24 3.08
CA ASP A 421 -24.07 9.72 2.20
C ASP A 421 -22.65 9.62 2.81
N GLY A 422 -22.54 9.15 4.05
CA GLY A 422 -21.27 9.02 4.76
C GLY A 422 -20.34 7.96 4.18
N ALA A 423 -19.08 8.02 4.59
CA ALA A 423 -18.10 6.98 4.32
C ALA A 423 -17.92 6.03 5.52
N ASN A 424 -17.54 4.79 5.25
CA ASN A 424 -17.08 3.83 6.25
C ASN A 424 -15.64 3.42 5.90
N ASN A 425 -14.66 3.83 6.71
CA ASN A 425 -13.23 3.60 6.47
C ASN A 425 -12.75 4.03 5.06
N GLY A 426 -13.25 5.17 4.58
CA GLY A 426 -12.93 5.71 3.26
C GLY A 426 -13.74 5.12 2.10
N TYR A 427 -14.54 4.08 2.31
CA TYR A 427 -15.46 3.51 1.31
C TYR A 427 -16.84 4.17 1.40
N VAL A 428 -17.58 4.23 0.30
CA VAL A 428 -19.00 4.60 0.33
C VAL A 428 -19.76 3.65 1.26
N LEU A 429 -20.62 4.17 2.14
CA LEU A 429 -21.32 3.38 3.17
C LEU A 429 -22.07 2.17 2.58
N LEU A 430 -22.71 2.34 1.41
CA LEU A 430 -23.42 1.28 0.70
C LEU A 430 -22.54 0.05 0.41
N ALA A 431 -21.23 0.23 0.20
CA ALA A 431 -20.28 -0.86 -0.02
C ALA A 431 -20.28 -1.87 1.15
N SER A 432 -20.43 -1.36 2.38
CA SER A 432 -20.45 -2.13 3.63
C SER A 432 -21.80 -2.80 3.88
N ALA A 433 -22.87 -2.36 3.22
CA ALA A 433 -24.19 -2.95 3.35
C ALA A 433 -24.37 -4.21 2.48
N LEU A 434 -23.69 -4.27 1.33
CA LEU A 434 -23.72 -5.42 0.44
C LEU A 434 -23.25 -6.71 1.14
N PRO A 435 -23.84 -7.87 0.80
CA PRO A 435 -23.48 -9.16 1.38
C PRO A 435 -22.09 -9.66 0.92
N ASP A 436 -21.58 -10.69 1.59
CA ASP A 436 -20.47 -11.51 1.07
C ASP A 436 -21.02 -12.37 -0.08
N GLY A 437 -20.22 -12.61 -1.13
CA GLY A 437 -20.66 -13.41 -2.28
C GLY A 437 -21.03 -14.86 -1.95
N ARG A 438 -20.72 -15.35 -0.74
CA ARG A 438 -21.11 -16.67 -0.24
C ARG A 438 -22.41 -16.66 0.58
N ASP A 439 -23.05 -15.51 0.74
CA ASP A 439 -24.33 -15.39 1.43
C ASP A 439 -25.47 -15.98 0.58
N THR A 440 -26.00 -17.11 1.03
CA THR A 440 -27.02 -17.91 0.32
C THR A 440 -28.45 -17.58 0.76
N ARG A 441 -28.64 -16.60 1.65
CA ARG A 441 -29.98 -16.16 2.07
C ARG A 441 -30.77 -15.60 0.89
N PRO A 442 -32.12 -15.59 0.96
CA PRO A 442 -32.96 -15.00 -0.05
C PRO A 442 -32.54 -13.56 -0.39
N ALA A 443 -32.62 -13.19 -1.67
CA ALA A 443 -32.23 -11.85 -2.17
C ALA A 443 -32.78 -10.70 -1.32
N ALA A 444 -34.06 -10.80 -0.93
CA ALA A 444 -34.72 -9.80 -0.10
C ALA A 444 -34.02 -9.61 1.27
N GLU A 445 -33.56 -10.70 1.90
CA GLU A 445 -32.89 -10.64 3.20
C GLU A 445 -31.43 -10.16 3.08
N ARG A 446 -30.67 -10.71 2.12
CA ARG A 446 -29.25 -10.36 1.95
C ARG A 446 -29.06 -8.90 1.51
N TYR A 447 -30.04 -8.31 0.82
CA TYR A 447 -29.98 -6.91 0.37
C TYR A 447 -30.83 -5.95 1.21
N ALA A 448 -31.57 -6.39 2.22
CA ALA A 448 -32.42 -5.53 3.05
C ALA A 448 -31.68 -4.30 3.61
N LEU A 449 -30.42 -4.48 4.02
CA LEU A 449 -29.57 -3.41 4.53
C LEU A 449 -29.17 -2.41 3.44
N ALA A 450 -28.83 -2.89 2.25
CA ALA A 450 -28.52 -2.05 1.09
C ALA A 450 -29.76 -1.30 0.62
N ASP A 451 -30.92 -1.97 0.57
CA ASP A 451 -32.21 -1.38 0.22
C ASP A 451 -32.61 -0.26 1.19
N ALA A 452 -32.40 -0.43 2.50
CA ALA A 452 -32.66 0.63 3.49
C ALA A 452 -31.80 1.88 3.24
N LEU A 453 -30.51 1.70 2.94
CA LEU A 453 -29.62 2.82 2.63
C LEU A 453 -29.97 3.51 1.31
N ILE A 454 -30.28 2.73 0.26
CA ILE A 454 -30.68 3.26 -1.05
C ILE A 454 -31.99 4.04 -0.95
N ALA A 455 -32.97 3.52 -0.20
CA ALA A 455 -34.24 4.21 0.06
C ALA A 455 -34.03 5.53 0.82
N ALA A 456 -33.00 5.61 1.67
CA ALA A 456 -32.58 6.83 2.35
C ALA A 456 -31.64 7.73 1.52
N GLY A 457 -31.46 7.45 0.22
CA GLY A 457 -30.69 8.28 -0.69
C GLY A 457 -29.18 8.06 -0.67
N ALA A 458 -28.70 6.87 -0.26
CA ALA A 458 -27.28 6.55 -0.32
C ALA A 458 -26.73 6.66 -1.77
N PRO A 459 -25.63 7.40 -1.99
CA PRO A 459 -25.06 7.54 -3.31
C PRO A 459 -24.37 6.25 -3.77
N MET A 460 -24.50 5.91 -5.06
CA MET A 460 -23.84 4.73 -5.66
C MET A 460 -22.55 5.08 -6.43
N ASP A 461 -22.47 6.29 -6.96
CA ASP A 461 -21.42 6.72 -7.90
C ASP A 461 -20.33 7.59 -7.26
N VAL A 462 -20.43 7.87 -5.96
CA VAL A 462 -19.43 8.65 -5.23
C VAL A 462 -18.11 7.87 -5.17
N LEU A 463 -17.01 8.61 -5.30
CA LEU A 463 -15.67 8.05 -5.23
C LEU A 463 -15.30 7.78 -3.77
N ASP A 464 -14.75 6.59 -3.51
CA ASP A 464 -14.09 6.32 -2.25
C ASP A 464 -12.77 7.11 -2.10
N SER A 465 -12.09 6.95 -0.97
CA SER A 465 -10.81 7.62 -0.69
C SER A 465 -9.69 7.29 -1.67
N SER A 466 -9.81 6.18 -2.41
CA SER A 466 -8.87 5.81 -3.50
C SER A 466 -9.24 6.45 -4.84
N GLY A 467 -10.39 7.13 -4.92
CA GLY A 467 -10.91 7.68 -6.15
C GLY A 467 -11.71 6.67 -6.98
N THR A 468 -12.17 5.56 -6.39
CA THR A 468 -12.86 4.47 -7.13
C THR A 468 -14.36 4.43 -6.76
N PRO A 469 -15.28 4.35 -7.73
CA PRO A 469 -16.70 4.13 -7.48
C PRO A 469 -16.99 2.70 -7.03
N LEU A 470 -18.09 2.50 -6.30
CA LEU A 470 -18.51 1.19 -5.77
C LEU A 470 -18.58 0.11 -6.87
N LEU A 471 -19.17 0.44 -8.02
CA LEU A 471 -19.34 -0.51 -9.12
C LEU A 471 -17.98 -0.99 -9.67
N ILE A 472 -17.05 -0.07 -9.95
CA ILE A 472 -15.70 -0.41 -10.46
C ILE A 472 -14.93 -1.27 -9.46
N ARG A 473 -15.01 -0.93 -8.16
CA ARG A 473 -14.36 -1.70 -7.10
C ARG A 473 -14.95 -3.11 -7.00
N ARG A 474 -16.27 -3.27 -7.12
CA ARG A 474 -16.91 -4.60 -7.15
C ARG A 474 -16.48 -5.42 -8.37
N ILE A 475 -16.41 -4.82 -9.55
CA ILE A 475 -15.92 -5.51 -10.75
C ILE A 475 -14.46 -5.97 -10.57
N SER A 476 -13.61 -5.12 -9.99
CA SER A 476 -12.16 -5.36 -9.94
C SER A 476 -11.73 -6.38 -8.88
N TYR A 477 -12.45 -6.44 -7.74
CA TYR A 477 -12.05 -7.27 -6.59
C TYR A 477 -13.06 -8.36 -6.23
N TYR A 478 -14.30 -8.28 -6.73
CA TYR A 478 -15.40 -9.17 -6.38
C TYR A 478 -16.21 -9.60 -7.62
N SER A 479 -15.55 -9.76 -8.76
CA SER A 479 -16.17 -10.11 -10.05
C SER A 479 -16.97 -11.41 -10.05
N GLU A 480 -16.63 -12.34 -9.17
CA GLU A 480 -17.34 -13.62 -9.02
C GLU A 480 -18.69 -13.46 -8.30
N ASP A 481 -18.92 -12.35 -7.58
CA ASP A 481 -20.19 -12.01 -6.93
C ASP A 481 -21.17 -11.40 -7.95
N LYS A 482 -21.60 -12.26 -8.89
CA LYS A 482 -22.46 -11.87 -10.01
C LYS A 482 -23.76 -11.22 -9.55
N ASP A 483 -24.31 -11.73 -8.46
CA ASP A 483 -25.57 -11.26 -7.91
C ASP A 483 -25.46 -9.82 -7.37
N ALA A 484 -24.37 -9.47 -6.67
CA ALA A 484 -24.17 -8.10 -6.17
C ALA A 484 -23.99 -7.11 -7.32
N LEU A 485 -23.25 -7.51 -8.36
CA LEU A 485 -23.07 -6.71 -9.56
C LEU A 485 -24.39 -6.47 -10.30
N ASN A 486 -25.18 -7.52 -10.51
CA ASN A 486 -26.51 -7.42 -11.13
C ASN A 486 -27.49 -6.62 -10.27
N TYR A 487 -27.45 -6.80 -8.94
CA TYR A 487 -28.26 -6.04 -8.01
C TYR A 487 -27.96 -4.54 -8.09
N LEU A 488 -26.69 -4.14 -8.11
CA LEU A 488 -26.30 -2.74 -8.24
C LEU A 488 -26.81 -2.13 -9.56
N LEU A 489 -26.64 -2.82 -10.68
CA LEU A 489 -27.20 -2.33 -11.96
C LEU A 489 -28.74 -2.27 -11.95
N ALA A 490 -29.41 -3.24 -11.32
CA ALA A 490 -30.86 -3.24 -11.19
C ALA A 490 -31.38 -2.08 -10.32
N LYS A 491 -30.59 -1.64 -9.34
CA LYS A 491 -30.89 -0.48 -8.48
C LYS A 491 -30.45 0.86 -9.08
N GLY A 492 -29.95 0.88 -10.31
CA GLY A 492 -29.66 2.10 -11.05
C GLY A 492 -28.21 2.60 -10.94
N ALA A 493 -27.26 1.75 -10.56
CA ALA A 493 -25.84 2.11 -10.62
C ALA A 493 -25.45 2.53 -12.05
N ASN A 494 -24.68 3.62 -12.17
CA ASN A 494 -24.34 4.18 -13.47
C ASN A 494 -23.35 3.28 -14.24
N PRO A 495 -23.73 2.74 -15.41
CA PRO A 495 -22.85 1.87 -16.20
C PRO A 495 -21.65 2.62 -16.81
N ASN A 496 -21.70 3.94 -16.86
CA ASN A 496 -20.64 4.83 -17.36
C ASN A 496 -19.86 5.52 -16.23
N VAL A 497 -19.96 5.03 -14.99
CA VAL A 497 -19.22 5.60 -13.86
C VAL A 497 -17.71 5.56 -14.13
N ARG A 498 -17.00 6.58 -13.64
CA ARG A 498 -15.56 6.80 -13.85
C ARG A 498 -14.83 6.90 -12.52
N GLU A 499 -13.67 6.26 -12.43
CA GLU A 499 -12.75 6.52 -11.33
C GLU A 499 -11.97 7.82 -11.55
N LYS A 500 -11.19 8.25 -10.57
CA LYS A 500 -10.47 9.54 -10.55
C LYS A 500 -9.59 9.79 -11.78
N ASN A 501 -9.01 8.75 -12.39
CA ASN A 501 -8.20 8.86 -13.60
C ASN A 501 -9.04 8.87 -14.91
N GLY A 502 -10.35 8.68 -14.81
CA GLY A 502 -11.30 8.63 -15.92
C GLY A 502 -11.65 7.23 -16.44
N ARG A 503 -10.99 6.15 -15.96
CA ARG A 503 -11.27 4.75 -16.34
C ARG A 503 -12.69 4.38 -15.95
N THR A 504 -13.42 3.75 -16.87
CA THR A 504 -14.86 3.44 -16.70
C THR A 504 -15.10 2.03 -16.15
N ALA A 505 -16.33 1.75 -15.73
CA ALA A 505 -16.78 0.40 -15.39
C ALA A 505 -16.56 -0.62 -16.52
N LEU A 506 -16.72 -0.20 -17.78
CA LEU A 506 -16.51 -1.10 -18.92
C LEU A 506 -15.03 -1.49 -19.09
N HIS A 507 -14.08 -0.58 -18.85
CA HIS A 507 -12.66 -0.93 -18.82
C HIS A 507 -12.37 -1.99 -17.75
N ALA A 508 -12.95 -1.84 -16.56
CA ALA A 508 -12.80 -2.83 -15.49
C ALA A 508 -13.42 -4.19 -15.87
N ALA A 509 -14.62 -4.19 -16.47
CA ALA A 509 -15.30 -5.42 -16.89
C ALA A 509 -14.60 -6.11 -18.08
N MET A 510 -13.86 -5.35 -18.90
CA MET A 510 -13.05 -5.87 -20.00
C MET A 510 -11.58 -6.08 -19.61
N GLN A 511 -11.23 -6.13 -18.31
CA GLN A 511 -9.86 -6.43 -17.90
C GLN A 511 -9.51 -7.92 -18.06
N SER A 512 -10.49 -8.81 -17.99
CA SER A 512 -10.31 -10.26 -18.07
C SER A 512 -11.47 -10.91 -18.83
N PRO A 513 -11.24 -12.02 -19.56
CA PRO A 513 -12.33 -12.81 -20.13
C PRO A 513 -13.42 -13.22 -19.13
N LYS A 514 -13.03 -13.49 -17.87
CA LYS A 514 -13.96 -13.92 -16.82
C LYS A 514 -15.03 -12.89 -16.46
N THR A 515 -14.82 -11.62 -16.79
CA THR A 515 -15.73 -10.52 -16.47
C THR A 515 -16.54 -10.02 -17.68
N LEU A 516 -16.36 -10.62 -18.87
CA LEU A 516 -17.07 -10.21 -20.08
C LEU A 516 -18.60 -10.36 -19.96
N TRP A 517 -19.10 -11.35 -19.22
CA TRP A 517 -20.54 -11.48 -18.94
C TRP A 517 -21.12 -10.22 -18.29
N PHE A 518 -20.32 -9.47 -17.51
CA PHE A 518 -20.77 -8.23 -16.89
C PHE A 518 -20.55 -7.03 -17.82
N ALA A 519 -19.58 -7.09 -18.73
CA ALA A 519 -19.49 -6.13 -19.82
C ALA A 519 -20.76 -6.16 -20.68
N ASP A 520 -21.33 -7.34 -20.96
CA ASP A 520 -22.62 -7.47 -21.66
C ASP A 520 -23.74 -6.74 -20.88
N ALA A 521 -23.80 -6.95 -19.56
CA ALA A 521 -24.78 -6.30 -18.71
C ALA A 521 -24.62 -4.77 -18.68
N LEU A 522 -23.38 -4.27 -18.67
CA LEU A 522 -23.08 -2.84 -18.76
C LEU A 522 -23.47 -2.25 -20.12
N LEU A 523 -23.14 -2.92 -21.22
CA LEU A 523 -23.51 -2.50 -22.58
C LEU A 523 -25.02 -2.47 -22.76
N ALA A 524 -25.74 -3.47 -22.23
CA ALA A 524 -27.20 -3.52 -22.22
C ALA A 524 -27.84 -2.35 -21.42
N LYS A 525 -27.08 -1.74 -20.50
CA LYS A 525 -27.47 -0.53 -19.76
C LYS A 525 -26.93 0.77 -20.38
N GLY A 526 -26.31 0.72 -21.56
CA GLY A 526 -25.83 1.89 -22.28
C GLY A 526 -24.41 2.33 -21.91
N ALA A 527 -23.56 1.41 -21.43
CA ALA A 527 -22.13 1.67 -21.34
C ALA A 527 -21.54 1.96 -22.73
N ASP A 528 -20.65 2.94 -22.83
CA ASP A 528 -19.97 3.27 -24.08
C ASP A 528 -18.76 2.36 -24.33
N ILE A 529 -18.85 1.49 -25.35
CA ILE A 529 -17.75 0.59 -25.79
C ILE A 529 -16.49 1.36 -26.23
N ASN A 530 -16.64 2.63 -26.60
CA ASN A 530 -15.56 3.52 -27.02
C ASN A 530 -15.15 4.51 -25.93
N ALA A 531 -15.62 4.34 -24.69
CA ALA A 531 -15.26 5.24 -23.61
C ALA A 531 -13.74 5.34 -23.50
N ALA A 532 -13.21 6.55 -23.43
CA ALA A 532 -11.78 6.79 -23.35
C ALA A 532 -11.39 7.57 -22.08
N TYR A 533 -10.16 7.35 -21.63
CA TYR A 533 -9.53 8.15 -20.58
C TYR A 533 -8.03 8.31 -20.84
N ILE A 534 -7.40 9.31 -20.23
CA ILE A 534 -5.96 9.50 -20.37
C ILE A 534 -5.26 8.54 -19.41
N ARG A 535 -4.60 7.53 -19.95
CA ARG A 535 -3.80 6.60 -19.16
C ARG A 535 -2.49 7.22 -18.70
N MET A 536 -1.84 7.98 -19.57
CA MET A 536 -0.55 8.62 -19.30
C MET A 536 -0.30 9.78 -20.27
N TYR A 537 0.60 10.68 -19.89
CA TYR A 537 1.12 11.73 -20.77
C TYR A 537 2.54 11.38 -21.25
N TYR A 538 2.80 11.64 -22.52
CA TYR A 538 4.12 11.58 -23.15
C TYR A 538 4.43 12.96 -23.73
N GLY A 539 5.22 13.74 -23.01
CA GLY A 539 5.38 15.17 -23.30
C GLY A 539 4.03 15.89 -23.26
N ASN A 540 3.68 16.57 -24.34
CA ASN A 540 2.41 17.31 -24.46
C ASN A 540 1.25 16.46 -25.03
N GLN A 541 1.45 15.16 -25.27
CA GLN A 541 0.42 14.27 -25.80
C GLN A 541 -0.15 13.35 -24.71
N GLY A 542 -1.47 13.33 -24.56
CA GLY A 542 -2.18 12.34 -23.77
C GLY A 542 -2.37 11.06 -24.57
N MET A 543 -2.13 9.90 -23.94
CA MET A 543 -2.52 8.60 -24.50
C MET A 543 -3.93 8.26 -24.03
N TRP A 544 -4.89 8.41 -24.93
CA TRP A 544 -6.29 8.09 -24.72
C TRP A 544 -6.51 6.59 -24.87
N GLU A 545 -6.67 5.91 -23.74
CA GLU A 545 -6.90 4.47 -23.67
C GLU A 545 -8.40 4.20 -23.79
N THR A 546 -8.76 3.24 -24.64
CA THR A 546 -10.11 2.67 -24.78
C THR A 546 -10.11 1.20 -24.35
N PRO A 547 -11.28 0.55 -24.13
CA PRO A 547 -11.32 -0.87 -23.81
C PRO A 547 -10.62 -1.75 -24.86
N LEU A 548 -10.69 -1.40 -26.15
CA LEU A 548 -9.97 -2.09 -27.21
C LEU A 548 -8.46 -1.94 -27.10
N LEU A 549 -7.95 -0.73 -26.89
CA LEU A 549 -6.51 -0.48 -26.78
C LEU A 549 -5.93 -1.18 -25.53
N GLU A 550 -6.64 -1.14 -24.40
CA GLU A 550 -6.27 -1.90 -23.18
C GLU A 550 -6.27 -3.43 -23.43
N ALA A 551 -7.24 -3.93 -24.21
CA ALA A 551 -7.30 -5.33 -24.59
C ALA A 551 -6.12 -5.76 -25.47
N LEU A 552 -5.76 -4.94 -26.48
CA LEU A 552 -4.64 -5.17 -27.40
C LEU A 552 -3.28 -5.15 -26.69
N ARG A 553 -3.08 -4.33 -25.65
CA ARG A 553 -1.81 -4.29 -24.90
C ARG A 553 -1.52 -5.56 -24.11
N GLY A 554 -2.56 -6.28 -23.67
CA GLY A 554 -2.40 -7.52 -22.89
C GLY A 554 -2.11 -8.78 -23.71
N ALA A 555 -1.84 -8.63 -25.02
CA ALA A 555 -1.94 -9.73 -25.98
C ALA A 555 -0.68 -10.60 -26.16
N ILE A 556 0.49 -10.18 -25.67
CA ILE A 556 1.76 -10.84 -25.96
C ILE A 556 2.43 -11.25 -24.65
N ASN A 557 2.31 -12.53 -24.32
CA ASN A 557 3.02 -13.18 -23.21
C ASN A 557 3.65 -14.47 -23.73
N GLY A 558 4.87 -14.79 -23.27
CA GLY A 558 5.58 -16.02 -23.63
C GLY A 558 6.88 -15.79 -24.39
N GLU A 559 7.65 -16.86 -24.56
CA GLU A 559 8.91 -16.82 -25.30
C GLU A 559 8.64 -16.77 -26.81
N PHE A 560 9.38 -15.91 -27.52
CA PHE A 560 9.35 -15.86 -28.98
C PHE A 560 10.14 -17.03 -29.56
N THR A 561 9.45 -18.03 -30.11
CA THR A 561 10.01 -19.28 -30.67
C THR A 561 9.55 -19.51 -32.12
N PRO A 562 10.18 -20.41 -32.89
CA PRO A 562 9.78 -20.68 -34.27
C PRO A 562 8.34 -21.17 -34.42
N THR A 563 7.78 -21.82 -33.40
CA THR A 563 6.43 -22.40 -33.41
C THR A 563 5.38 -21.58 -32.67
N VAL A 564 5.76 -20.44 -32.08
CA VAL A 564 4.83 -19.62 -31.28
C VAL A 564 3.64 -19.14 -32.11
N VAL A 565 2.48 -19.13 -31.47
CA VAL A 565 1.26 -18.51 -31.99
C VAL A 565 0.78 -17.55 -30.92
N TYR A 566 0.70 -16.26 -31.26
CA TYR A 566 0.09 -15.27 -30.38
C TYR A 566 -1.42 -15.23 -30.67
N PRO A 567 -2.27 -15.78 -29.79
CA PRO A 567 -3.70 -15.80 -30.01
C PRO A 567 -4.26 -14.38 -29.87
N ILE A 568 -5.24 -14.03 -30.71
CA ILE A 568 -6.02 -12.80 -30.52
C ILE A 568 -6.73 -12.90 -29.16
N PRO A 569 -6.58 -11.93 -28.25
CA PRO A 569 -7.20 -12.03 -26.94
C PRO A 569 -8.72 -12.03 -27.09
N GLU A 570 -9.41 -12.87 -26.33
CA GLU A 570 -10.88 -12.94 -26.34
C GLU A 570 -11.54 -11.57 -26.14
N ARG A 571 -10.90 -10.71 -25.35
CA ARG A 571 -11.34 -9.32 -25.08
C ARG A 571 -11.32 -8.43 -26.33
N VAL A 572 -10.38 -8.66 -27.25
CA VAL A 572 -10.30 -7.94 -28.55
C VAL A 572 -11.42 -8.43 -29.46
N THR A 573 -11.60 -9.74 -29.58
CA THR A 573 -12.69 -10.36 -30.33
C THR A 573 -14.05 -9.87 -29.82
N TYR A 574 -14.23 -9.83 -28.50
CA TYR A 574 -15.42 -9.32 -27.83
C TYR A 574 -15.68 -7.86 -28.19
N ALA A 575 -14.66 -6.99 -28.11
CA ALA A 575 -14.81 -5.57 -28.43
C ALA A 575 -15.28 -5.35 -29.88
N LEU A 576 -14.65 -6.06 -30.83
CA LEU A 576 -15.00 -6.00 -32.25
C LEU A 576 -16.43 -6.50 -32.51
N ALA A 577 -16.83 -7.59 -31.86
CA ALA A 577 -18.20 -8.11 -31.97
C ALA A 577 -19.26 -7.13 -31.45
N HIS A 578 -18.89 -6.22 -30.54
CA HIS A 578 -19.76 -5.20 -29.97
C HIS A 578 -19.64 -3.82 -30.66
N GLY A 579 -19.04 -3.77 -31.85
CA GLY A 579 -19.00 -2.55 -32.67
C GLY A 579 -18.10 -1.45 -32.10
N VAL A 580 -17.03 -1.83 -31.39
CA VAL A 580 -15.97 -0.89 -31.03
C VAL A 580 -15.41 -0.23 -32.29
N ASP A 581 -15.04 1.04 -32.20
CA ASP A 581 -14.43 1.80 -33.28
C ASP A 581 -12.93 1.95 -33.00
N PRO A 582 -12.05 1.19 -33.68
CA PRO A 582 -10.61 1.27 -33.47
C PRO A 582 -10.01 2.65 -33.71
N ALA A 583 -10.72 3.55 -34.41
CA ALA A 583 -10.27 4.91 -34.59
C ALA A 583 -10.34 5.75 -33.30
N VAL A 584 -11.12 5.37 -32.28
CA VAL A 584 -11.25 6.19 -31.05
C VAL A 584 -10.03 6.01 -30.13
N GLY A 585 -9.49 7.12 -29.63
CA GLY A 585 -8.40 7.16 -28.66
C GLY A 585 -7.03 7.37 -29.30
N GLY A 586 -6.01 6.71 -28.75
CA GLY A 586 -4.63 6.84 -29.20
C GLY A 586 -3.95 8.11 -28.69
N TYR A 587 -2.80 8.44 -29.28
CA TYR A 587 -2.02 9.61 -28.91
C TYR A 587 -2.64 10.89 -29.49
N SER A 588 -2.88 11.89 -28.64
CA SER A 588 -3.34 13.20 -29.08
C SER A 588 -2.84 14.31 -28.15
N ALA A 589 -2.57 15.49 -28.72
CA ALA A 589 -2.32 16.70 -27.95
C ALA A 589 -3.62 17.35 -27.41
N SER A 590 -4.78 16.86 -27.86
CA SER A 590 -6.09 17.35 -27.46
C SER A 590 -6.50 16.86 -26.07
N LYS A 591 -7.29 17.70 -25.40
CA LYS A 591 -7.92 17.40 -24.10
C LYS A 591 -9.21 16.58 -24.22
N THR A 592 -9.62 16.23 -25.43
CA THR A 592 -10.74 15.32 -25.71
C THR A 592 -10.26 14.11 -26.52
N PRO A 593 -10.88 12.92 -26.37
CA PRO A 593 -10.54 11.78 -27.21
C PRO A 593 -10.78 12.11 -28.69
N GLU A 594 -9.75 11.95 -29.51
CA GLU A 594 -9.80 12.13 -30.96
C GLU A 594 -9.91 10.78 -31.67
N ARG A 595 -10.16 10.82 -32.99
CA ARG A 595 -10.21 9.62 -33.85
C ARG A 595 -8.83 9.25 -34.39
N ASN A 596 -7.83 9.10 -33.52
CA ASN A 596 -6.43 8.75 -33.88
C ASN A 596 -6.01 7.35 -33.41
N GLY A 597 -6.94 6.58 -32.82
CA GLY A 597 -6.69 5.30 -32.18
C GLY A 597 -6.26 4.20 -33.15
N LEU A 598 -6.63 4.28 -34.44
CA LEU A 598 -6.37 3.21 -35.41
C LEU A 598 -4.86 2.97 -35.57
N ASN A 599 -4.07 4.03 -35.55
CA ASN A 599 -2.61 3.93 -35.64
C ASN A 599 -2.02 3.13 -34.48
N GLU A 600 -2.48 3.40 -33.25
CA GLU A 600 -2.04 2.67 -32.06
C GLU A 600 -2.58 1.23 -32.06
N ALA A 601 -3.84 1.03 -32.46
CA ALA A 601 -4.45 -0.29 -32.54
C ALA A 601 -3.67 -1.21 -33.50
N LEU A 602 -3.33 -0.70 -34.70
CA LEU A 602 -2.51 -1.41 -35.68
C LEU A 602 -1.10 -1.66 -35.17
N THR A 603 -0.48 -0.69 -34.47
CA THR A 603 0.85 -0.84 -33.87
C THR A 603 0.88 -1.97 -32.84
N LEU A 604 -0.14 -2.05 -31.98
CA LEU A 604 -0.25 -3.11 -30.99
C LEU A 604 -0.53 -4.46 -31.63
N ALA A 605 -1.44 -4.51 -32.61
CA ALA A 605 -1.83 -5.74 -33.32
C ALA A 605 -0.72 -6.32 -34.20
N ALA A 606 0.12 -5.47 -34.81
CA ALA A 606 1.20 -5.89 -35.71
C ALA A 606 2.14 -6.90 -35.03
N ARG A 607 2.45 -6.68 -33.76
CA ARG A 607 3.35 -7.54 -32.97
C ARG A 607 2.80 -8.96 -32.73
N MET A 608 1.51 -9.18 -32.96
CA MET A 608 0.87 -10.49 -32.87
C MET A 608 1.07 -11.34 -34.13
N MET A 609 1.47 -10.73 -35.24
CA MET A 609 1.66 -11.40 -36.53
C MET A 609 0.40 -12.12 -37.03
N GLN A 610 -0.76 -11.47 -36.84
CA GLN A 610 -2.08 -11.96 -37.23
C GLN A 610 -2.66 -11.07 -38.35
N PRO A 611 -2.46 -11.40 -39.64
CA PRO A 611 -2.92 -10.57 -40.76
C PRO A 611 -4.43 -10.29 -40.72
N ALA A 612 -5.23 -11.29 -40.33
CA ALA A 612 -6.68 -11.15 -40.24
C ALA A 612 -7.12 -10.12 -39.18
N LEU A 613 -6.35 -9.94 -38.09
CA LEU A 613 -6.67 -8.93 -37.09
C LEU A 613 -6.44 -7.51 -37.63
N VAL A 614 -5.42 -7.31 -38.47
CA VAL A 614 -5.18 -6.03 -39.15
C VAL A 614 -6.37 -5.68 -40.05
N ASP A 615 -6.84 -6.65 -40.85
CA ASP A 615 -8.01 -6.46 -41.71
C ASP A 615 -9.27 -6.11 -40.87
N GLN A 616 -9.52 -6.84 -39.77
CA GLN A 616 -10.66 -6.59 -38.89
C GLN A 616 -10.62 -5.19 -38.27
N LEU A 617 -9.47 -4.74 -37.78
CA LEU A 617 -9.31 -3.41 -37.18
C LEU A 617 -9.50 -2.31 -38.23
N ALA A 618 -8.91 -2.45 -39.42
CA ALA A 618 -9.05 -1.49 -40.50
C ALA A 618 -10.49 -1.38 -41.00
N GLN A 619 -11.21 -2.50 -41.10
CA GLN A 619 -12.61 -2.54 -41.55
C GLN A 619 -13.58 -1.99 -40.49
N ALA A 620 -13.33 -2.25 -39.21
CA ALA A 620 -14.16 -1.74 -38.11
C ALA A 620 -13.97 -0.25 -37.84
N ALA A 621 -12.82 0.32 -38.25
CA ALA A 621 -12.51 1.72 -38.02
C ALA A 621 -13.36 2.64 -38.89
N ARG A 622 -13.97 3.63 -38.25
CA ARG A 622 -14.53 4.78 -38.98
C ARG A 622 -13.39 5.72 -39.41
N SER A 623 -13.70 6.67 -40.29
CA SER A 623 -12.70 7.61 -40.83
C SER A 623 -11.83 8.23 -39.71
N PRO A 624 -10.51 7.96 -39.71
CA PRO A 624 -9.61 8.54 -38.72
C PRO A 624 -9.47 10.05 -38.97
N GLN A 625 -9.21 10.81 -37.90
CA GLN A 625 -9.01 12.25 -37.99
C GLN A 625 -7.58 12.62 -38.43
N ALA A 626 -6.61 11.74 -38.19
CA ALA A 626 -5.24 11.87 -38.65
C ALA A 626 -4.86 10.75 -39.64
N PRO A 627 -3.95 11.02 -40.60
CA PRO A 627 -3.40 9.97 -41.45
C PRO A 627 -2.65 8.93 -40.62
N LEU A 628 -2.63 7.68 -41.10
CA LEU A 628 -1.80 6.64 -40.53
C LEU A 628 -0.31 6.97 -40.68
N THR A 629 0.49 6.42 -39.79
CA THR A 629 1.93 6.68 -39.68
C THR A 629 2.70 5.36 -39.80
N PRO A 630 3.98 5.36 -40.21
CA PRO A 630 4.75 4.12 -40.40
C PRO A 630 5.01 3.32 -39.12
N GLU A 631 4.64 3.83 -37.95
CA GLU A 631 4.87 3.31 -36.60
C GLU A 631 4.43 1.84 -36.45
N SER A 632 3.29 1.47 -37.04
CA SER A 632 2.81 0.08 -36.98
C SER A 632 3.67 -0.87 -37.80
N LEU A 633 4.18 -0.43 -38.96
CA LEU A 633 5.10 -1.20 -39.78
C LEU A 633 6.46 -1.33 -39.08
N SER A 634 6.98 -0.24 -38.52
CA SER A 634 8.21 -0.26 -37.73
C SER A 634 8.12 -1.22 -36.52
N SER A 635 6.97 -1.24 -35.84
CA SER A 635 6.72 -2.20 -34.75
C SER A 635 6.79 -3.65 -35.20
N LEU A 636 6.24 -3.97 -36.39
CA LEU A 636 6.35 -5.29 -37.00
C LEU A 636 7.80 -5.63 -37.37
N LEU A 637 8.51 -4.68 -37.98
CA LEU A 637 9.91 -4.85 -38.37
C LEU A 637 10.82 -5.06 -37.17
N ALA A 638 10.50 -4.50 -36.00
CA ALA A 638 11.23 -4.76 -34.77
C ALA A 638 11.09 -6.22 -34.33
N VAL A 639 9.88 -6.81 -34.46
CA VAL A 639 9.65 -8.24 -34.20
C VAL A 639 10.40 -9.11 -35.21
N TRP A 640 10.37 -8.72 -36.50
CA TRP A 640 11.11 -9.42 -37.54
C TRP A 640 12.63 -9.37 -37.30
N ASN A 641 13.17 -8.21 -36.93
CA ASN A 641 14.59 -8.09 -36.60
C ASN A 641 14.99 -8.96 -35.39
N GLN A 642 14.14 -9.06 -34.36
CA GLN A 642 14.36 -9.98 -33.24
C GLN A 642 14.39 -11.45 -33.68
N LEU A 643 13.55 -11.82 -34.66
CA LEU A 643 13.56 -13.16 -35.24
C LEU A 643 14.90 -13.44 -35.90
N GLU A 644 15.38 -12.54 -36.76
CA GLU A 644 16.62 -12.76 -37.52
C GLU A 644 17.82 -12.90 -36.58
N ILE A 645 17.95 -12.02 -35.58
CA ILE A 645 18.97 -12.11 -34.52
C ILE A 645 18.95 -13.49 -33.85
N ARG A 646 17.77 -13.98 -33.45
CA ARG A 646 17.63 -15.28 -32.77
C ARG A 646 18.02 -16.43 -33.69
N SER A 647 17.55 -16.38 -34.94
CA SER A 647 17.81 -17.42 -35.93
C SER A 647 19.30 -17.56 -36.25
N THR A 648 20.02 -16.43 -36.32
CA THR A 648 21.47 -16.36 -36.52
C THR A 648 22.22 -16.93 -35.32
N ILE A 649 21.89 -16.50 -34.09
CA ILE A 649 22.54 -16.96 -32.85
C ILE A 649 22.38 -18.48 -32.65
N LYS A 650 21.22 -19.03 -32.99
CA LYS A 650 20.90 -20.46 -32.79
C LYS A 650 21.24 -21.34 -33.99
N GLN A 651 21.65 -20.75 -35.10
CA GLN A 651 21.95 -21.44 -36.36
C GLN A 651 20.79 -22.31 -36.87
N ASN A 652 19.54 -21.88 -36.64
CA ASN A 652 18.33 -22.65 -36.92
C ASN A 652 17.37 -21.94 -37.89
N SER A 653 17.91 -21.22 -38.87
CA SER A 653 17.12 -20.31 -39.73
C SER A 653 15.87 -20.95 -40.34
N ALA A 654 15.96 -22.16 -40.92
CA ALA A 654 14.82 -22.81 -41.58
C ALA A 654 13.60 -23.02 -40.66
N GLU A 655 13.79 -23.18 -39.36
CA GLU A 655 12.67 -23.34 -38.41
C GLU A 655 11.78 -22.09 -38.36
N TRP A 656 12.32 -20.92 -38.68
CA TRP A 656 11.65 -19.64 -38.59
C TRP A 656 10.88 -19.22 -39.86
N ASP A 657 10.92 -20.01 -40.95
CA ASP A 657 10.27 -19.66 -42.21
C ASP A 657 8.76 -19.42 -42.06
N GLY A 658 8.10 -20.21 -41.21
CA GLY A 658 6.68 -20.01 -40.90
C GLY A 658 6.39 -18.67 -40.24
N GLN A 659 7.29 -18.16 -39.40
CA GLN A 659 7.14 -16.85 -38.76
C GLN A 659 7.46 -15.71 -39.73
N ARG A 660 8.50 -15.86 -40.57
CA ARG A 660 8.79 -14.91 -41.67
C ARG A 660 7.60 -14.73 -42.60
N ALA A 661 6.93 -15.82 -42.97
CA ALA A 661 5.73 -15.77 -43.81
C ALA A 661 4.59 -14.97 -43.14
N LYS A 662 4.35 -15.16 -41.84
CA LYS A 662 3.36 -14.40 -41.07
C LYS A 662 3.71 -12.92 -40.97
N LEU A 663 4.99 -12.60 -40.73
CA LEU A 663 5.49 -11.22 -40.69
C LEU A 663 5.27 -10.53 -42.04
N ARG A 664 5.66 -11.17 -43.14
CA ARG A 664 5.40 -10.66 -44.51
C ARG A 664 3.91 -10.43 -44.76
N ALA A 665 3.07 -11.43 -44.50
CA ALA A 665 1.63 -11.31 -44.69
C ALA A 665 1.01 -10.20 -43.82
N THR A 666 1.52 -9.99 -42.60
CA THR A 666 1.06 -8.91 -41.72
C THR A 666 1.48 -7.55 -42.27
N ALA A 667 2.69 -7.41 -42.81
CA ALA A 667 3.15 -6.19 -43.45
C ALA A 667 2.27 -5.83 -44.65
N ASP A 668 1.96 -6.81 -45.51
CA ASP A 668 1.08 -6.61 -46.67
C ASP A 668 -0.31 -6.08 -46.23
N ARG A 669 -0.87 -6.58 -45.13
CA ARG A 669 -2.15 -6.09 -44.59
C ARG A 669 -2.05 -4.69 -43.99
N LEU A 670 -0.94 -4.33 -43.36
CA LEU A 670 -0.73 -2.96 -42.87
C LEU A 670 -0.70 -1.98 -44.04
N LEU A 671 0.02 -2.30 -45.12
CA LEU A 671 0.08 -1.46 -46.32
C LEU A 671 -1.30 -1.35 -47.00
N ALA A 672 -2.04 -2.46 -47.09
CA ALA A 672 -3.41 -2.45 -47.61
C ALA A 672 -4.37 -1.62 -46.75
N ALA A 673 -4.13 -1.52 -45.44
CA ALA A 673 -4.88 -0.65 -44.53
C ALA A 673 -4.49 0.85 -44.65
N GLY A 674 -3.53 1.20 -45.52
CA GLY A 674 -3.08 2.57 -45.75
C GLY A 674 -1.95 3.03 -44.83
N VAL A 675 -1.27 2.12 -44.13
CA VAL A 675 -0.04 2.45 -43.38
C VAL A 675 1.05 2.82 -44.39
N PRO A 676 1.66 4.01 -44.29
CA PRO A 676 2.68 4.42 -45.23
C PRO A 676 4.02 3.72 -44.97
N LEU A 677 4.83 3.57 -46.02
CA LEU A 677 6.21 3.05 -45.94
C LEU A 677 7.21 4.08 -45.40
N THR A 678 6.84 5.36 -45.43
CA THR A 678 7.72 6.50 -45.11
C THR A 678 6.95 7.55 -44.31
N ARG A 679 7.68 8.41 -43.59
CA ARG A 679 7.07 9.55 -42.90
C ARG A 679 7.08 10.77 -43.83
N ALA A 680 5.91 11.24 -44.23
CA ALA A 680 5.84 12.48 -45.00
C ALA A 680 6.38 13.67 -44.18
N ASN A 681 7.19 14.53 -44.79
CA ASN A 681 7.68 15.81 -44.25
C ASN A 681 8.81 15.79 -43.19
N ASP A 682 9.56 14.71 -43.01
CA ASP A 682 10.80 14.76 -42.21
C ASP A 682 12.00 15.25 -43.05
N ALA A 683 12.62 16.34 -42.59
CA ALA A 683 13.78 16.95 -43.21
C ALA A 683 15.03 16.06 -43.18
N THR A 684 15.14 15.15 -42.20
CA THR A 684 16.37 14.37 -41.93
C THR A 684 16.30 12.92 -42.37
N GLY A 685 15.10 12.33 -42.43
CA GLY A 685 14.90 10.91 -42.67
C GLY A 685 15.17 10.03 -41.47
N ILE A 686 15.29 10.62 -40.27
CA ILE A 686 15.51 9.89 -39.02
C ILE A 686 14.29 10.10 -38.13
N ALA A 687 13.65 9.00 -37.74
CA ALA A 687 12.57 9.02 -36.75
C ALA A 687 12.96 8.25 -35.49
N ASN A 688 12.71 8.85 -34.33
CA ASN A 688 13.05 8.24 -33.05
C ASN A 688 12.26 6.94 -32.82
N ASN A 689 12.93 5.90 -32.32
CA ASN A 689 12.43 4.54 -32.10
C ASN A 689 11.82 3.86 -33.34
N MET A 690 12.29 4.23 -34.54
CA MET A 690 11.77 3.69 -35.80
C MET A 690 12.80 2.89 -36.58
N ILE A 691 12.34 1.83 -37.24
CA ILE A 691 13.12 1.07 -38.21
C ILE A 691 12.72 1.52 -39.61
N ALA A 692 13.70 2.03 -40.36
CA ALA A 692 13.52 2.31 -41.77
C ALA A 692 13.55 0.98 -42.55
N PRO A 693 12.49 0.66 -43.32
CA PRO A 693 12.38 -0.64 -43.99
C PRO A 693 13.60 -0.99 -44.83
N LEU A 694 14.13 -0.02 -45.57
CA LEU A 694 15.23 -0.24 -46.51
C LEU A 694 16.60 -0.39 -45.83
N SER A 695 16.74 -0.09 -44.54
CA SER A 695 17.95 -0.35 -43.76
C SER A 695 18.15 -1.84 -43.43
N LEU A 696 17.18 -2.71 -43.72
CA LEU A 696 17.16 -4.11 -43.29
C LEU A 696 17.77 -5.05 -44.34
N PRO A 697 18.98 -5.60 -44.11
CA PRO A 697 19.71 -6.38 -45.12
C PRO A 697 19.14 -7.79 -45.33
N TRP A 698 18.35 -8.29 -44.40
CA TRP A 698 17.73 -9.62 -44.42
C TRP A 698 16.32 -9.63 -45.03
N LEU A 699 15.73 -8.48 -45.39
CA LEU A 699 14.46 -8.46 -46.11
C LEU A 699 14.57 -9.22 -47.44
N PRO A 700 13.57 -10.01 -47.85
CA PRO A 700 13.58 -10.65 -49.16
C PRO A 700 13.73 -9.64 -50.30
N ASP A 701 14.52 -9.97 -51.33
CA ASP A 701 14.83 -9.04 -52.44
C ASP A 701 13.57 -8.60 -53.21
N ASP A 702 12.61 -9.50 -53.38
CA ASP A 702 11.32 -9.22 -54.03
C ASP A 702 10.47 -8.24 -53.20
N LEU A 703 10.42 -8.42 -51.88
CA LEU A 703 9.73 -7.51 -50.98
C LEU A 703 10.43 -6.14 -50.91
N TYR A 704 11.77 -6.14 -50.93
CA TYR A 704 12.58 -4.92 -50.96
C TYR A 704 12.31 -4.09 -52.21
N GLN A 705 12.28 -4.72 -53.37
CA GLN A 705 11.91 -4.09 -54.63
C GLN A 705 10.46 -3.60 -54.62
N GLN A 706 9.52 -4.43 -54.16
CA GLN A 706 8.11 -4.07 -54.08
C GLN A 706 7.89 -2.80 -53.22
N TRP A 707 8.57 -2.67 -52.09
CA TRP A 707 8.43 -1.51 -51.24
C TRP A 707 9.04 -0.25 -51.86
N LEU A 708 10.15 -0.35 -52.60
CA LEU A 708 10.69 0.77 -53.38
C LEU A 708 9.69 1.25 -54.44
N GLU A 709 9.08 0.32 -55.17
CA GLU A 709 8.04 0.62 -56.18
C GLU A 709 6.78 1.27 -55.56
N GLN A 710 6.47 0.91 -54.31
CA GLN A 710 5.37 1.49 -53.52
C GLN A 710 5.74 2.79 -52.80
N GLY A 711 6.94 3.32 -53.01
CA GLY A 711 7.36 4.63 -52.51
C GLY A 711 8.10 4.62 -51.17
N ALA A 712 8.70 3.50 -50.77
CA ALA A 712 9.72 3.49 -49.72
C ALA A 712 10.90 4.39 -50.13
N ASP A 713 11.43 5.17 -49.17
CA ASP A 713 12.45 6.17 -49.45
C ASP A 713 13.85 5.63 -49.15
N ALA A 714 14.71 5.56 -50.16
CA ALA A 714 16.09 5.09 -50.06
C ALA A 714 16.96 5.90 -49.08
N SER A 715 16.50 7.08 -48.66
CA SER A 715 17.19 7.97 -47.73
C SER A 715 16.69 7.90 -46.28
N ASP A 716 15.60 7.18 -46.01
CA ASP A 716 15.11 6.96 -44.64
C ASP A 716 16.08 6.07 -43.86
N ARG A 717 16.30 6.40 -42.59
CA ARG A 717 17.31 5.83 -41.71
C ARG A 717 16.66 5.28 -40.44
N THR A 718 17.21 4.18 -39.94
CA THR A 718 16.78 3.57 -38.69
C THR A 718 17.32 4.37 -37.50
N ASP A 719 16.58 4.43 -36.41
CA ASP A 719 17.04 5.04 -35.16
C ASP A 719 18.35 4.37 -34.70
N PRO A 720 19.41 5.14 -34.35
CA PRO A 720 20.72 4.59 -33.98
C PRO A 720 20.70 3.71 -32.72
N SER A 721 19.69 3.85 -31.85
CA SER A 721 19.51 3.00 -30.67
C SER A 721 18.97 1.60 -31.00
N VAL A 722 18.47 1.38 -32.22
CA VAL A 722 17.95 0.08 -32.64
C VAL A 722 19.07 -0.76 -33.25
N ARG A 723 19.37 -1.89 -32.61
CA ARG A 723 20.33 -2.86 -33.17
C ARG A 723 19.69 -3.68 -34.28
N ILE A 724 20.19 -3.59 -35.51
CA ILE A 724 19.76 -4.43 -36.63
C ILE A 724 20.74 -5.59 -36.83
N ASP A 725 20.23 -6.81 -37.09
CA ASP A 725 21.10 -7.99 -37.28
C ASP A 725 22.08 -7.78 -38.44
N GLY A 726 23.36 -8.01 -38.19
CA GLY A 726 24.43 -7.86 -39.18
C GLY A 726 24.76 -6.43 -39.59
N VAL A 727 24.16 -5.39 -38.99
CA VAL A 727 24.42 -3.97 -39.33
C VAL A 727 25.24 -3.31 -38.22
N VAL A 728 26.32 -2.61 -38.62
CA VAL A 728 27.21 -1.90 -37.69
C VAL A 728 26.64 -0.54 -37.30
N ASP A 729 26.29 0.28 -38.28
CA ASP A 729 25.78 1.65 -38.12
C ASP A 729 24.31 1.67 -38.54
N ALA A 730 23.38 1.53 -37.59
CA ALA A 730 21.95 1.41 -37.90
C ALA A 730 21.35 2.68 -38.53
N ASP A 731 21.87 3.85 -38.16
CA ASP A 731 21.48 5.15 -38.71
C ASP A 731 22.29 5.56 -39.95
N ALA A 732 23.15 4.68 -40.48
CA ALA A 732 23.79 4.90 -41.77
C ALA A 732 22.78 4.83 -42.93
N LEU A 733 23.12 5.52 -44.02
CA LEU A 733 22.37 5.43 -45.27
C LEU A 733 22.16 3.96 -45.70
N PRO A 734 20.92 3.52 -46.02
CA PRO A 734 20.65 2.15 -46.49
C PRO A 734 21.61 1.64 -47.56
N LEU A 735 22.01 2.50 -48.50
CA LEU A 735 22.96 2.18 -49.56
C LEU A 735 24.33 1.78 -49.01
N VAL A 736 24.86 2.53 -48.04
CA VAL A 736 26.13 2.21 -47.36
C VAL A 736 26.03 0.88 -46.63
N THR A 737 24.91 0.63 -45.95
CA THR A 737 24.65 -0.65 -45.28
C THR A 737 24.71 -1.82 -46.26
N MET A 738 24.05 -1.72 -47.41
CA MET A 738 24.07 -2.78 -48.43
C MET A 738 25.45 -2.98 -49.05
N LEU A 739 26.19 -1.90 -49.33
CA LEU A 739 27.54 -1.96 -49.88
C LEU A 739 28.51 -2.67 -48.91
N ARG A 740 28.49 -2.31 -47.62
CA ARG A 740 29.33 -2.95 -46.59
C ARG A 740 29.06 -4.45 -46.44
N LEU A 741 27.82 -4.87 -46.67
CA LEU A 741 27.40 -6.27 -46.57
C LEU A 741 27.51 -7.03 -47.89
N GLY A 742 28.05 -6.40 -48.95
CA GLY A 742 28.19 -7.03 -50.27
C GLY A 742 26.84 -7.35 -50.95
N LYS A 743 25.75 -6.67 -50.58
CA LYS A 743 24.40 -6.87 -51.12
C LYS A 743 24.20 -6.07 -52.41
N GLU A 744 24.95 -6.41 -53.45
CA GLU A 744 25.01 -5.63 -54.70
C GLU A 744 23.66 -5.46 -55.41
N ALA A 745 22.78 -6.47 -55.36
CA ALA A 745 21.43 -6.38 -55.93
C ALA A 745 20.59 -5.28 -55.27
N LYS A 746 20.60 -5.20 -53.93
CA LYS A 746 19.90 -4.16 -53.18
C LYS A 746 20.55 -2.80 -53.33
N ALA A 747 21.88 -2.74 -53.38
CA ALA A 747 22.59 -1.49 -53.67
C ALA A 747 22.19 -0.94 -55.05
N LYS A 748 22.06 -1.82 -56.06
CA LYS A 748 21.55 -1.44 -57.39
C LYS A 748 20.13 -0.90 -57.32
N LEU A 749 19.22 -1.60 -56.63
CA LEU A 749 17.82 -1.16 -56.48
C LEU A 749 17.72 0.22 -55.80
N LEU A 750 18.51 0.46 -54.75
CA LEU A 750 18.55 1.75 -54.06
C LEU A 750 19.05 2.88 -54.96
N LEU A 751 20.03 2.62 -55.81
CA LEU A 751 20.53 3.59 -56.79
C LEU A 751 19.53 3.85 -57.92
N GLU A 752 18.69 2.89 -58.28
CA GLU A 752 17.61 3.08 -59.26
C GLU A 752 16.47 3.96 -58.72
N HIS A 753 16.38 4.10 -57.39
CA HIS A 753 15.36 4.86 -56.66
C HIS A 753 15.98 5.93 -55.73
N ASP A 754 17.06 6.58 -56.17
CA ASP A 754 17.89 7.47 -55.34
C ASP A 754 17.33 8.90 -55.15
N ALA A 755 16.21 9.25 -55.81
CA ALA A 755 15.65 10.59 -55.78
C ALA A 755 15.41 11.13 -54.35
N GLY A 756 15.09 10.24 -53.40
CA GLY A 756 14.91 10.57 -51.99
C GLY A 756 16.17 11.13 -51.31
N LEU A 757 17.37 10.69 -51.74
CA LEU A 757 18.65 11.17 -51.21
C LEU A 757 18.78 12.70 -51.34
N TYR A 758 18.15 13.29 -52.35
CA TYR A 758 18.31 14.70 -52.70
C TYR A 758 17.09 15.55 -52.38
N ARG A 759 16.05 14.98 -51.74
CA ARG A 759 14.77 15.65 -51.51
C ARG A 759 14.89 16.88 -50.62
N THR A 760 15.78 16.85 -49.64
CA THR A 760 16.03 17.97 -48.72
C THR A 760 17.53 18.26 -48.65
N PRO A 761 17.93 19.51 -48.33
CA PRO A 761 19.34 19.84 -48.17
C PRO A 761 20.05 18.95 -47.14
N TRP A 762 19.35 18.60 -46.06
CA TRP A 762 19.85 17.72 -44.99
C TRP A 762 20.06 16.28 -45.48
N ARG A 763 19.06 15.66 -46.13
CA ARG A 763 19.19 14.29 -46.66
C ARG A 763 20.33 14.20 -47.68
N CYS A 764 20.48 15.21 -48.53
CA CYS A 764 21.56 15.28 -49.51
C CYS A 764 22.92 15.33 -48.82
N GLY A 765 23.09 16.26 -47.87
CA GLY A 765 24.33 16.40 -47.11
C GLY A 765 24.72 15.13 -46.36
N MET A 766 23.75 14.49 -45.69
CA MET A 766 23.98 13.24 -44.96
C MET A 766 24.32 12.08 -45.90
N ALA A 767 23.65 11.96 -47.06
CA ALA A 767 23.97 10.92 -48.04
C ALA A 767 25.40 11.07 -48.58
N VAL A 768 25.83 12.30 -48.86
CA VAL A 768 27.22 12.60 -49.27
C VAL A 768 28.20 12.25 -48.16
N ALA A 769 27.92 12.66 -46.92
CA ALA A 769 28.77 12.37 -45.76
C ALA A 769 28.94 10.86 -45.54
N ASP A 770 27.85 10.11 -45.54
CA ASP A 770 27.85 8.66 -45.32
C ASP A 770 28.64 7.93 -46.43
N MET A 771 28.44 8.31 -47.70
CA MET A 771 29.15 7.69 -48.84
C MET A 771 30.65 7.96 -48.82
N LEU A 772 31.08 9.19 -48.52
CA LEU A 772 32.50 9.55 -48.46
C LEU A 772 33.17 8.92 -47.23
N ALA A 773 32.48 8.88 -46.09
CA ALA A 773 32.97 8.17 -44.91
C ALA A 773 33.14 6.68 -45.19
N TRP A 774 32.17 6.05 -45.88
CA TRP A 774 32.28 4.66 -46.31
C TRP A 774 33.51 4.46 -47.21
N GLN A 775 33.66 5.28 -48.25
CA GLN A 775 34.81 5.24 -49.17
C GLN A 775 36.16 5.36 -48.44
N LEU A 776 36.26 6.25 -47.46
CA LEU A 776 37.47 6.45 -46.67
C LEU A 776 37.71 5.36 -45.62
N SER A 777 36.65 4.66 -45.19
CA SER A 777 36.72 3.59 -44.19
C SER A 777 37.11 2.25 -44.79
N ASP A 778 36.85 2.04 -46.09
CA ASP A 778 37.17 0.80 -46.79
C ASP A 778 38.65 0.79 -47.18
N SER A 779 39.43 -0.11 -46.56
CA SER A 779 40.88 -0.26 -46.82
C SER A 779 41.18 -1.19 -48.00
N GLY A 780 40.17 -1.77 -48.63
CA GLY A 780 40.28 -2.64 -49.80
C GLY A 780 39.96 -1.95 -51.14
N PRO A 781 40.16 -2.65 -52.28
CA PRO A 781 39.73 -2.14 -53.59
C PRO A 781 38.20 -2.03 -53.66
N ILE A 782 37.71 -0.82 -53.94
CA ILE A 782 36.27 -0.53 -54.09
C ILE A 782 35.68 -1.38 -55.22
N SER A 783 34.56 -2.06 -54.96
CA SER A 783 33.88 -2.87 -55.98
C SER A 783 33.33 -2.00 -57.13
N PRO A 784 33.07 -2.56 -58.34
CA PRO A 784 32.44 -1.82 -59.42
C PRO A 784 31.12 -1.16 -59.03
N MET A 785 30.31 -1.86 -58.21
CA MET A 785 29.07 -1.31 -57.65
C MET A 785 29.35 -0.14 -56.70
N GLY A 786 30.35 -0.27 -55.83
CA GLY A 786 30.79 0.80 -54.94
C GLY A 786 31.26 2.06 -55.68
N ALA A 787 32.06 1.89 -56.73
CA ALA A 787 32.54 3.00 -57.56
C ALA A 787 31.38 3.69 -58.30
N ARG A 788 30.40 2.92 -58.79
CA ARG A 788 29.16 3.47 -59.36
C ARG A 788 28.37 4.24 -58.32
N ALA A 789 28.19 3.68 -57.12
CA ALA A 789 27.44 4.30 -56.04
C ALA A 789 28.03 5.65 -55.64
N ILE A 790 29.35 5.73 -55.43
CA ILE A 790 30.03 7.00 -55.11
C ILE A 790 29.78 8.02 -56.20
N ARG A 791 30.03 7.66 -57.46
CA ARG A 791 29.86 8.57 -58.60
C ARG A 791 28.43 9.11 -58.67
N GLN A 792 27.45 8.22 -58.62
CA GLN A 792 26.04 8.58 -58.76
C GLN A 792 25.58 9.46 -57.58
N VAL A 793 25.98 9.14 -56.34
CA VAL A 793 25.61 9.98 -55.19
C VAL A 793 26.19 11.39 -55.32
N MET A 794 27.47 11.51 -55.73
CA MET A 794 28.11 12.81 -55.90
C MET A 794 27.52 13.62 -57.05
N GLU A 795 27.27 13.01 -58.22
CA GLU A 795 26.65 13.66 -59.38
C GLU A 795 25.22 14.13 -59.05
N GLY A 796 24.42 13.29 -58.39
CA GLY A 796 23.09 13.66 -57.96
C GLY A 796 23.09 14.80 -56.94
N ALA A 797 24.08 14.85 -56.03
CA ALA A 797 24.23 15.96 -55.09
C ALA A 797 24.58 17.29 -55.78
N GLN A 798 25.38 17.26 -56.86
CA GLN A 798 25.67 18.44 -57.69
C GLN A 798 24.44 18.89 -58.50
N GLY A 799 23.61 17.96 -58.94
CA GLY A 799 22.35 18.22 -59.63
C GLY A 799 21.20 18.67 -58.72
N ALA A 800 21.31 18.47 -57.41
CA ALA A 800 20.28 18.80 -56.44
C ALA A 800 20.02 20.31 -56.35
N ALA A 801 18.79 20.69 -55.98
CA ALA A 801 18.40 22.09 -55.82
C ALA A 801 19.25 22.82 -54.76
N SER A 802 19.56 22.13 -53.66
CA SER A 802 20.49 22.57 -52.61
C SER A 802 20.95 21.38 -51.78
N CYS A 803 22.18 21.41 -51.26
CA CYS A 803 22.76 20.34 -50.46
C CYS A 803 23.56 20.94 -49.29
N ASP A 804 23.23 20.57 -48.04
CA ASP A 804 23.95 21.09 -46.86
C ASP A 804 25.15 20.21 -46.53
N LEU A 805 26.33 20.57 -47.03
CA LEU A 805 27.57 19.82 -46.76
C LEU A 805 28.10 19.95 -45.33
N ASN A 806 27.43 20.70 -44.44
CA ASN A 806 27.76 20.71 -43.02
C ASN A 806 27.13 19.52 -42.26
N GLN A 807 26.29 18.72 -42.91
CA GLN A 807 25.76 17.52 -42.30
C GLN A 807 26.87 16.49 -42.06
N ALA A 808 26.77 15.81 -40.91
CA ALA A 808 27.77 14.87 -40.44
C ALA A 808 27.43 13.43 -40.82
N SER A 809 28.48 12.64 -41.07
CA SER A 809 28.38 11.22 -41.34
C SER A 809 27.94 10.44 -40.10
N ARG A 810 27.19 9.36 -40.35
CA ARG A 810 26.78 8.34 -39.38
C ARG A 810 27.61 7.06 -39.47
N VAL A 811 28.63 7.06 -40.32
CA VAL A 811 29.39 5.87 -40.72
C VAL A 811 30.72 5.82 -39.96
N GLN A 812 30.95 4.77 -39.17
CA GLN A 812 32.21 4.54 -38.47
C GLN A 812 33.39 4.34 -39.43
N PRO A 813 34.62 4.83 -39.12
CA PRO A 813 35.02 5.54 -37.89
C PRO A 813 34.81 7.07 -37.95
N PHE A 814 34.11 7.58 -38.96
CA PHE A 814 33.99 9.03 -39.22
C PHE A 814 32.67 9.62 -38.73
N VAL A 815 32.04 9.00 -37.72
CA VAL A 815 30.81 9.53 -37.11
C VAL A 815 31.05 10.95 -36.60
N GLY A 816 30.18 11.89 -36.99
CA GLY A 816 30.28 13.29 -36.59
C GLY A 816 31.16 14.17 -37.50
N VAL A 817 31.87 13.60 -38.47
CA VAL A 817 32.67 14.35 -39.44
C VAL A 817 31.77 14.83 -40.59
N THR A 818 31.88 16.11 -40.97
CA THR A 818 31.00 16.72 -41.97
C THR A 818 31.29 16.23 -43.39
N ALA A 819 30.29 16.27 -44.27
CA ALA A 819 30.44 15.96 -45.69
C ALA A 819 31.57 16.79 -46.33
N ARG A 820 31.68 18.08 -45.96
CA ARG A 820 32.73 18.97 -46.45
C ARG A 820 34.13 18.52 -46.04
N GLU A 821 34.31 18.15 -44.78
CA GLU A 821 35.61 17.66 -44.28
C GLU A 821 35.98 16.31 -44.91
N LEU A 822 34.99 15.42 -45.09
CA LEU A 822 35.21 14.13 -45.73
C LEU A 822 35.55 14.28 -47.22
N ALA A 823 34.90 15.20 -47.93
CA ALA A 823 35.22 15.49 -49.32
C ALA A 823 36.67 15.99 -49.47
N ALA A 824 37.12 16.86 -48.57
CA ALA A 824 38.51 17.31 -48.53
C ALA A 824 39.49 16.15 -48.28
N ARG A 825 39.18 15.24 -47.34
CA ARG A 825 40.02 14.06 -47.04
C ARG A 825 40.06 13.06 -48.20
N ALA A 826 38.95 12.91 -48.92
CA ALA A 826 38.85 12.04 -50.10
C ALA A 826 39.38 12.68 -51.39
N ASN A 827 39.86 13.93 -51.33
CA ASN A 827 40.28 14.72 -52.48
C ASN A 827 39.17 14.85 -53.56
N VAL A 828 37.92 14.97 -53.13
CA VAL A 828 36.73 15.12 -53.98
C VAL A 828 36.28 16.57 -53.96
N THR A 829 36.13 17.18 -55.14
CA THR A 829 35.57 18.55 -55.27
C THR A 829 34.07 18.47 -55.56
N LEU A 830 33.24 19.06 -54.68
CA LEU A 830 31.78 19.07 -54.81
C LEU A 830 31.26 20.49 -55.01
N ASN A 831 30.78 20.78 -56.23
CA ASN A 831 30.13 22.04 -56.56
C ASN A 831 28.62 21.93 -56.37
N VAL A 832 28.14 22.19 -55.15
CA VAL A 832 26.71 22.12 -54.80
C VAL A 832 26.13 23.51 -54.48
N LYS A 833 24.84 23.70 -54.71
CA LYS A 833 24.12 24.92 -54.30
C LYS A 833 23.89 24.90 -52.78
N ALA A 834 24.26 25.98 -52.10
CA ALA A 834 24.02 26.12 -50.65
C ALA A 834 22.52 26.29 -50.35
N PRO A 835 22.02 25.85 -49.18
CA PRO A 835 20.66 26.16 -48.74
C PRO A 835 20.49 27.69 -48.60
N ALA A 836 19.29 28.21 -48.87
CA ALA A 836 18.96 29.59 -48.51
C ALA A 836 19.00 29.73 -46.97
N GLN A 837 19.61 30.82 -46.47
CA GLN A 837 19.71 31.13 -45.04
C GLN A 837 18.35 31.43 -44.41
#